data_AF-A0AAN9F4F3-F1
#
_entry.id   AF-A0AAN9F4F3-F1
#
_cell.length_a   1.000
_cell.length_b   1.000
_cell.length_c   1.000
_cell.angle_alpha   90.00
_cell.angle_beta   90.00
_cell.angle_gamma   90.00
#
_symmetry.space_group_name_H-M   'P 1'
#
loop_
_entity.id
_entity.type
_entity.pdbx_description
1 polymer ?
#
loop_
_entity_poly.entity_id
_entity_poly.type
_entity_poly.pdbx_seq_one_letter_code
_entity_poly.pdbx_strand_id
1 'polypeptide(L)'
;MHLLLITQMSYRFQLQAITRHFPFPRFSHYNNSSRASLSSFSCGKDYLEMEDMKEASELLVADPVLLDKKIAAIRLAGSQKLQVIADFDATLTKFWVNGIRGQSSHGLLQQVNPEYDAKRQQLYEYYHPLEFSPTIGLEEKTKLMEEWCGKTHGLLVEGGLTYESIRKSVADSNTAFREGVVELFEFLEERDIPVLIFSAGLADVIEEVLRSKLHRSFKNVRIVSNRMVFDDDGRLVSFKGKLIHSLNKNEHALDMAAPVHEQLGDMNGQTDDNTSFKKRTNVLLLGDHIGDLGMSDGLSYETRISVGFLNHNVENSISCYREAFDVVLVNDAPMWGVIKLVSQMCSSMNTSPIIIEYRTLDRVLFCESTMVMSALLNIIFPPPPSLFLSAMSLISFVSLANAGFSEIKGKHLNYSKFWNVSNNKTNTTPKNQIKLSSRTGMLLLYTPAFLAGAASFWIFPHEGIRSTFLQGAVTLHFFKRVFEVLFIHKYSGAMLLDSALPITLSYFLSAATMIYAQHLAQGLPEPSINLLYPGVVLFLVGMSGNFYHHYLLSKLRGKGEKEYKIPKGGLFDFVICPHYLFEIIGFIGVSFISQTLYPFSFTLGTTLYLMGRSYATRRWYLSKFEDFPKDVKALIPFVF
;
A
#
# COMPACT_ATOMS: atom_id res chain seq x y z
N MET A 1 -3.50 34.44 -14.12
CA MET A 1 -3.25 33.63 -15.33
C MET A 1 -2.58 32.27 -15.06
N HIS A 2 -1.84 32.06 -13.95
CA HIS A 2 -1.30 30.74 -13.60
C HIS A 2 -2.23 29.79 -12.81
N LEU A 3 -3.37 30.27 -12.28
CA LEU A 3 -4.34 29.43 -11.56
C LEU A 3 -5.46 28.84 -12.46
N LEU A 4 -5.52 29.26 -13.73
CA LEU A 4 -6.47 28.77 -14.74
C LEU A 4 -5.93 27.56 -15.52
N LEU A 5 -4.61 27.33 -15.48
CA LEU A 5 -3.93 26.21 -16.16
C LEU A 5 -4.06 24.89 -15.38
N ILE A 6 -4.13 24.94 -14.04
CA ILE A 6 -4.22 23.73 -13.20
C ILE A 6 -5.65 23.17 -13.19
N THR A 7 -6.67 24.03 -13.26
CA THR A 7 -8.07 23.61 -13.40
C THR A 7 -8.39 23.12 -14.81
N GLN A 8 -7.85 23.71 -15.88
CA GLN A 8 -8.07 23.20 -17.24
C GLN A 8 -7.41 21.85 -17.54
N MET A 9 -6.31 21.47 -16.86
CA MET A 9 -5.68 20.15 -17.06
C MET A 9 -6.51 18.98 -16.51
N SER A 10 -7.21 19.14 -15.38
CA SER A 10 -8.11 18.09 -14.87
C SER A 10 -9.36 17.90 -15.74
N TYR A 11 -9.83 18.93 -16.44
CA TYR A 11 -11.01 18.84 -17.31
C TYR A 11 -10.71 18.33 -18.73
N ARG A 12 -9.48 18.52 -19.27
CA ARG A 12 -9.10 17.95 -20.57
C ARG A 12 -8.97 16.41 -20.55
N PHE A 13 -8.57 15.84 -19.42
CA PHE A 13 -8.45 14.38 -19.27
C PHE A 13 -9.81 13.66 -19.26
N GLN A 14 -10.88 14.30 -18.76
CA GLN A 14 -12.23 13.70 -18.74
C GLN A 14 -12.93 13.70 -20.11
N LEU A 15 -12.57 14.59 -21.02
CA LEU A 15 -13.19 14.67 -22.37
C LEU A 15 -12.42 13.91 -23.46
N GLN A 16 -11.10 13.72 -23.31
CA GLN A 16 -10.31 12.98 -24.31
C GLN A 16 -10.47 11.45 -24.23
N ALA A 17 -10.91 10.90 -23.10
CA ALA A 17 -11.17 9.46 -22.96
C ALA A 17 -12.45 8.97 -23.68
N ILE A 18 -13.29 9.88 -24.19
CA ILE A 18 -14.59 9.54 -24.80
C ILE A 18 -14.55 9.58 -26.35
N THR A 19 -13.46 10.02 -26.99
CA THR A 19 -13.46 10.27 -28.45
C THR A 19 -12.38 9.57 -29.27
N ARG A 20 -11.57 8.64 -28.73
CA ARG A 20 -10.62 7.88 -29.56
C ARG A 20 -10.57 6.41 -29.16
N HIS A 21 -10.89 5.55 -30.13
CA HIS A 21 -10.86 4.08 -30.13
C HIS A 21 -12.14 3.33 -29.76
N PHE A 22 -13.15 3.41 -30.65
CA PHE A 22 -14.03 2.29 -30.97
C PHE A 22 -14.40 2.37 -32.47
N PRO A 23 -13.89 1.48 -33.34
CA PRO A 23 -14.58 1.16 -34.58
C PRO A 23 -15.64 0.10 -34.27
N PHE A 24 -16.91 0.47 -34.43
CA PHE A 24 -18.02 -0.48 -34.49
C PHE A 24 -17.86 -1.39 -35.73
N PRO A 25 -17.95 -2.73 -35.61
CA PRO A 25 -18.27 -3.58 -36.74
C PRO A 25 -19.79 -3.72 -36.87
N ARG A 26 -20.28 -3.51 -38.09
CA ARG A 26 -21.66 -3.75 -38.53
C ARG A 26 -22.01 -5.23 -38.43
N PHE A 27 -23.19 -5.53 -37.89
CA PHE A 27 -23.85 -6.82 -38.08
C PHE A 27 -24.29 -6.99 -39.55
N SER A 28 -23.97 -8.14 -40.13
CA SER A 28 -24.56 -8.65 -41.37
C SER A 28 -24.97 -10.10 -41.14
N HIS A 29 -26.25 -10.38 -41.41
CA HIS A 29 -26.88 -11.70 -41.41
C HIS A 29 -26.08 -12.77 -42.16
N TYR A 30 -26.11 -14.02 -41.66
CA TYR A 30 -26.37 -15.20 -42.48
C TYR A 30 -26.91 -16.36 -41.64
N ASN A 31 -27.88 -17.07 -42.21
CA ASN A 31 -28.72 -18.11 -41.62
C ASN A 31 -28.21 -19.52 -41.98
N ASN A 32 -28.59 -20.48 -41.13
CA ASN A 32 -28.91 -21.91 -41.39
C ASN A 32 -27.85 -23.03 -41.52
N SER A 33 -28.04 -24.01 -40.60
CA SER A 33 -28.05 -25.49 -40.79
C SER A 33 -26.70 -26.17 -41.10
N SER A 34 -26.33 -27.37 -40.62
CA SER A 34 -27.05 -28.61 -40.32
C SER A 34 -26.20 -29.59 -39.49
N ARG A 35 -26.88 -30.53 -38.81
CA ARG A 35 -26.49 -31.85 -38.25
C ARG A 35 -25.17 -32.52 -38.70
N ALA A 36 -24.49 -33.18 -37.75
CA ALA A 36 -24.20 -34.63 -37.76
C ALA A 36 -23.59 -35.10 -36.42
N SER A 37 -23.72 -36.40 -36.14
CA SER A 37 -23.63 -37.05 -34.84
C SER A 37 -22.51 -38.11 -34.76
N LEU A 38 -22.11 -38.45 -33.52
CA LEU A 38 -21.58 -39.74 -33.02
C LEU A 38 -20.16 -40.20 -33.47
N SER A 39 -19.18 -40.25 -32.57
CA SER A 39 -18.84 -41.44 -31.73
C SER A 39 -17.39 -41.47 -31.19
N SER A 40 -17.31 -41.79 -29.89
CA SER A 40 -16.28 -42.54 -29.10
C SER A 40 -14.81 -42.06 -28.94
N PHE A 41 -14.55 -41.63 -27.68
CA PHE A 41 -13.46 -41.99 -26.74
C PHE A 41 -11.99 -41.72 -27.08
N SER A 42 -11.39 -40.73 -26.40
CA SER A 42 -10.30 -40.91 -25.40
C SER A 42 -9.55 -39.59 -25.13
N CYS A 43 -9.55 -39.17 -23.86
CA CYS A 43 -8.54 -38.34 -23.16
C CYS A 43 -8.08 -37.00 -23.81
N GLY A 44 -8.64 -35.88 -23.35
CA GLY A 44 -8.08 -34.52 -23.49
C GLY A 44 -8.41 -33.74 -22.22
N LYS A 45 -7.43 -33.26 -21.46
CA LYS A 45 -6.89 -31.90 -21.51
C LYS A 45 -7.99 -30.84 -21.63
N ASP A 46 -8.57 -30.47 -20.49
CA ASP A 46 -9.27 -29.21 -20.34
C ASP A 46 -8.43 -28.25 -19.51
N TYR A 47 -8.15 -27.13 -20.17
CA TYR A 47 -7.49 -25.95 -19.68
C TYR A 47 -8.39 -25.31 -18.61
N LEU A 48 -7.98 -25.43 -17.35
CA LEU A 48 -8.54 -24.60 -16.28
C LEU A 48 -7.91 -23.20 -16.40
N GLU A 49 -8.79 -22.24 -16.65
CA GLU A 49 -8.47 -20.85 -16.94
C GLU A 49 -7.75 -20.17 -15.76
N MET A 50 -6.64 -19.52 -16.12
CA MET A 50 -5.77 -18.70 -15.29
C MET A 50 -6.49 -17.39 -14.91
N GLU A 51 -7.30 -17.38 -13.85
CA GLU A 51 -7.77 -16.09 -13.31
C GLU A 51 -8.05 -16.07 -11.79
N ASP A 52 -7.90 -17.19 -11.09
CA ASP A 52 -8.12 -17.30 -9.63
C ASP A 52 -6.84 -17.26 -8.76
N MET A 53 -5.74 -16.68 -9.25
CA MET A 53 -4.44 -16.62 -8.53
C MET A 53 -3.94 -15.21 -8.20
N LYS A 54 -4.84 -14.27 -7.88
CA LYS A 54 -4.43 -13.00 -7.27
C LYS A 54 -5.25 -12.68 -6.03
N GLU A 55 -4.51 -12.40 -4.95
CA GLU A 55 -4.96 -11.95 -3.62
C GLU A 55 -5.24 -13.05 -2.58
N ALA A 56 -4.27 -13.95 -2.43
CA ALA A 56 -3.82 -14.36 -1.10
C ALA A 56 -2.32 -14.10 -1.03
N SER A 57 -1.85 -13.63 0.13
CA SER A 57 -0.44 -13.28 0.43
C SER A 57 0.57 -14.21 -0.25
N GLU A 58 1.57 -13.61 -0.88
CA GLU A 58 2.73 -14.18 -1.62
C GLU A 58 3.66 -15.09 -0.79
N LEU A 59 3.14 -15.81 0.20
CA LEU A 59 3.85 -16.73 1.07
C LEU A 59 3.30 -18.14 0.85
N LEU A 60 4.11 -18.99 0.26
CA LEU A 60 3.80 -20.37 -0.05
C LEU A 60 4.55 -21.28 0.91
N VAL A 61 3.82 -22.12 1.63
CA VAL A 61 4.40 -23.08 2.58
C VAL A 61 4.29 -24.48 2.00
N ALA A 62 5.41 -25.20 1.97
CA ALA A 62 5.46 -26.55 1.41
C ALA A 62 4.74 -27.57 2.31
N ASP A 63 5.15 -27.61 3.59
CA ASP A 63 4.56 -28.43 4.63
C ASP A 63 4.27 -27.58 5.88
N PRO A 64 3.03 -27.06 6.02
CA PRO A 64 2.66 -26.23 7.16
C PRO A 64 2.83 -26.93 8.51
N VAL A 65 2.60 -28.25 8.56
CA VAL A 65 2.69 -29.02 9.81
C VAL A 65 4.13 -29.18 10.25
N LEU A 66 5.04 -29.43 9.30
CA LEU A 66 6.47 -29.47 9.58
C LEU A 66 6.99 -28.08 9.97
N LEU A 67 6.55 -27.03 9.29
CA LEU A 67 6.93 -25.66 9.63
C LEU A 67 6.51 -25.30 11.07
N ASP A 68 5.27 -25.58 11.46
CA ASP A 68 4.79 -25.33 12.82
C ASP A 68 5.60 -26.10 13.87
N LYS A 69 5.98 -27.34 13.58
CA LYS A 69 6.86 -28.14 14.46
C LYS A 69 8.24 -27.50 14.59
N LYS A 70 8.83 -27.02 13.50
CA LYS A 70 10.13 -26.32 13.52
C LYS A 70 10.04 -25.01 14.31
N ILE A 71 9.01 -24.19 14.08
CA ILE A 71 8.77 -22.96 14.85
C ILE A 71 8.64 -23.27 16.34
N ALA A 72 7.86 -24.30 16.70
CA ALA A 72 7.69 -24.71 18.08
C ALA A 72 9.01 -25.19 18.73
N ALA A 73 9.84 -25.94 17.98
CA ALA A 73 11.15 -26.40 18.44
C ALA A 73 12.11 -25.23 18.72
N ILE A 74 12.21 -24.27 17.78
CA ILE A 74 13.03 -23.07 17.97
C ILE A 74 12.52 -22.23 19.14
N ARG A 75 11.20 -22.06 19.25
CA ARG A 75 10.57 -21.33 20.35
C ARG A 75 10.83 -21.96 21.70
N LEU A 76 10.77 -23.28 21.79
CA LEU A 76 11.08 -24.03 23.01
C LEU A 76 12.57 -23.91 23.40
N ALA A 77 13.46 -23.91 22.41
CA ALA A 77 14.89 -23.75 22.61
C ALA A 77 15.28 -22.32 23.04
N GLY A 78 14.46 -21.32 22.70
CA GLY A 78 14.63 -19.91 23.06
C GLY A 78 15.48 -19.11 22.08
N SER A 79 15.27 -17.79 22.05
CA SER A 79 15.92 -16.86 21.11
C SER A 79 17.45 -16.83 21.23
N GLN A 80 17.99 -17.18 22.41
CA GLN A 80 19.44 -17.27 22.66
C GLN A 80 20.13 -18.37 21.85
N LYS A 81 19.37 -19.35 21.33
CA LYS A 81 19.86 -20.40 20.43
C LYS A 81 19.61 -20.11 18.95
N LEU A 82 18.89 -19.05 18.61
CA LEU A 82 18.54 -18.70 17.23
C LEU A 82 19.60 -17.80 16.60
N GLN A 83 19.94 -18.06 15.34
CA GLN A 83 20.75 -17.18 14.48
C GLN A 83 20.10 -17.04 13.10
N VAL A 84 20.36 -15.93 12.42
CA VAL A 84 19.88 -15.68 11.06
C VAL A 84 21.06 -15.68 10.10
N ILE A 85 20.91 -16.37 8.97
CA ILE A 85 21.87 -16.38 7.87
C ILE A 85 21.12 -15.96 6.62
N ALA A 86 21.61 -14.93 5.95
CA ALA A 86 20.94 -14.34 4.80
C ALA A 86 21.92 -14.11 3.65
N ASP A 87 21.53 -14.45 2.44
CA ASP A 87 22.16 -13.87 1.25
C ASP A 87 21.83 -12.36 1.16
N PHE A 88 22.60 -11.61 0.37
CA PHE A 88 22.45 -10.18 0.20
C PHE A 88 21.75 -9.78 -1.11
N ASP A 89 22.25 -10.27 -2.23
CA ASP A 89 21.86 -9.80 -3.57
C ASP A 89 20.53 -10.46 -3.94
N ALA A 90 19.50 -9.67 -4.26
CA ALA A 90 18.13 -10.17 -4.49
C ALA A 90 17.46 -10.92 -3.31
N THR A 91 18.15 -11.11 -2.18
CA THR A 91 17.56 -11.57 -0.92
C THR A 91 17.26 -10.41 0.02
N LEU A 92 18.26 -9.71 0.56
CA LEU A 92 18.04 -8.49 1.36
C LEU A 92 17.75 -7.28 0.48
N THR A 93 18.34 -7.24 -0.72
CA THR A 93 18.09 -6.21 -1.73
C THR A 93 16.93 -6.60 -2.65
N LYS A 94 16.22 -5.61 -3.20
CA LYS A 94 15.10 -5.82 -4.12
C LYS A 94 15.60 -6.39 -5.45
N PHE A 95 14.85 -7.34 -6.01
CA PHE A 95 15.09 -7.83 -7.36
C PHE A 95 14.65 -6.81 -8.42
N TRP A 96 13.60 -6.04 -8.14
CA TRP A 96 13.05 -4.98 -9.00
C TRP A 96 13.02 -3.64 -8.27
N VAL A 97 13.66 -2.62 -8.86
CA VAL A 97 13.64 -1.25 -8.35
C VAL A 97 13.10 -0.33 -9.43
N ASN A 98 11.93 0.27 -9.19
CA ASN A 98 11.21 1.13 -10.14
C ASN A 98 10.95 0.45 -11.51
N GLY A 99 10.66 -0.85 -11.51
CA GLY A 99 10.40 -1.64 -12.73
C GLY A 99 11.66 -2.03 -13.52
N ILE A 100 12.86 -1.72 -13.01
CA ILE A 100 14.15 -2.10 -13.59
C ILE A 100 14.81 -3.13 -12.68
N ARG A 101 15.58 -4.07 -13.26
CA ARG A 101 16.34 -5.06 -12.51
C ARG A 101 17.30 -4.36 -11.53
N GLY A 102 17.21 -4.70 -10.25
CA GLY A 102 18.15 -4.25 -9.22
C GLY A 102 19.56 -4.73 -9.52
N GLN A 103 20.57 -3.92 -9.20
CA GLN A 103 21.98 -4.27 -9.41
C GLN A 103 22.50 -5.10 -8.24
N SER A 104 23.21 -6.20 -8.55
CA SER A 104 23.97 -6.96 -7.56
C SER A 104 25.22 -6.20 -7.11
N SER A 105 25.82 -6.61 -5.99
CA SER A 105 27.08 -6.07 -5.47
C SER A 105 28.20 -6.03 -6.53
N HIS A 106 28.31 -7.06 -7.38
CA HIS A 106 29.23 -7.07 -8.53
C HIS A 106 28.78 -6.11 -9.65
N GLY A 107 27.49 -6.06 -9.95
CA GLY A 107 26.92 -5.23 -11.03
C GLY A 107 27.00 -3.73 -10.77
N LEU A 108 27.33 -3.30 -9.55
CA LEU A 108 27.51 -1.91 -9.15
C LEU A 108 28.82 -1.30 -9.65
N LEU A 109 29.86 -2.11 -9.83
CA LEU A 109 31.20 -1.63 -10.15
C LEU A 109 31.44 -1.51 -11.65
N GLN A 110 30.58 -0.74 -12.34
CA GLN A 110 30.86 -0.29 -13.69
C GLN A 110 31.94 0.79 -13.64
N GLN A 111 33.14 0.45 -14.08
CA GLN A 111 34.19 1.43 -14.27
C GLN A 111 33.92 2.12 -15.61
N VAL A 112 34.02 3.44 -15.67
CA VAL A 112 33.85 4.24 -16.90
C VAL A 112 35.04 4.05 -17.86
N ASN A 113 35.41 2.79 -18.07
CA ASN A 113 36.46 2.31 -18.95
C ASN A 113 35.79 1.32 -19.93
N PRO A 114 35.57 1.74 -21.18
CA PRO A 114 34.90 0.91 -22.19
C PRO A 114 35.57 -0.44 -22.43
N GLU A 115 36.89 -0.55 -22.24
CA GLU A 115 37.62 -1.81 -22.39
C GLU A 115 37.32 -2.78 -21.25
N TYR A 116 37.29 -2.27 -20.01
CA TYR A 116 36.90 -3.04 -18.83
C TYR A 116 35.45 -3.53 -18.95
N ASP A 117 34.53 -2.63 -19.32
CA ASP A 117 33.12 -2.96 -19.48
C ASP A 117 32.89 -4.04 -20.54
N ALA A 118 33.62 -3.96 -21.67
CA ALA A 118 33.55 -4.97 -22.72
C ALA A 118 34.07 -6.34 -22.25
N LYS A 119 35.20 -6.39 -21.54
CA LYS A 119 35.76 -7.63 -20.97
C LYS A 119 34.81 -8.24 -19.94
N ARG A 120 34.21 -7.42 -19.06
CA ARG A 120 33.22 -7.88 -18.08
C ARG A 120 32.00 -8.48 -18.77
N GLN A 121 31.49 -7.82 -19.81
CA GLN A 121 30.33 -8.29 -20.57
C GLN A 121 30.62 -9.64 -21.25
N GLN A 122 31.81 -9.83 -21.82
CA GLN A 122 32.22 -11.11 -22.41
C GLN A 122 32.29 -12.25 -21.38
N LEU A 123 32.83 -11.98 -20.18
CA LEU A 123 32.83 -12.96 -19.10
C LEU A 123 31.41 -13.34 -18.69
N TYR A 124 30.52 -12.36 -18.55
CA TYR A 124 29.12 -12.59 -18.21
C TYR A 124 28.41 -13.45 -19.27
N GLU A 125 28.53 -13.09 -20.55
CA GLU A 125 27.89 -13.82 -21.65
C GLU A 125 28.36 -15.28 -21.76
N TYR A 126 29.61 -15.56 -21.40
CA TYR A 126 30.16 -16.91 -21.42
C TYR A 126 29.73 -17.74 -20.19
N TYR A 127 29.90 -17.22 -18.97
CA TYR A 127 29.74 -18.02 -17.75
C TYR A 127 28.31 -18.05 -17.20
N HIS A 128 27.53 -16.97 -17.34
CA HIS A 128 26.18 -16.88 -16.79
C HIS A 128 25.25 -18.02 -17.29
N PRO A 129 25.23 -18.39 -18.58
CA PRO A 129 24.43 -19.54 -19.03
C PRO A 129 24.87 -20.88 -18.44
N LEU A 130 26.16 -21.04 -18.10
CA LEU A 130 26.72 -22.28 -17.57
C LEU A 130 26.30 -22.52 -16.11
N GLU A 131 26.11 -21.46 -15.34
CA GLU A 131 25.60 -21.52 -13.96
C GLU A 131 24.24 -22.25 -13.89
N PHE A 132 23.35 -21.97 -14.83
CA PHE A 132 22.01 -22.56 -14.88
C PHE A 132 21.90 -23.80 -15.77
N SER A 133 23.02 -24.25 -16.36
CA SER A 133 22.98 -25.39 -17.27
C SER A 133 22.57 -26.69 -16.54
N PRO A 134 21.54 -27.42 -17.02
CA PRO A 134 21.14 -28.69 -16.45
C PRO A 134 22.03 -29.86 -16.89
N THR A 135 22.91 -29.66 -17.89
CA THR A 135 23.76 -30.71 -18.46
C THR A 135 25.13 -30.80 -17.79
N ILE A 136 25.52 -29.79 -17.01
CA ILE A 136 26.80 -29.72 -16.31
C ILE A 136 26.62 -30.20 -14.87
N GLY A 137 27.39 -31.22 -14.47
CA GLY A 137 27.38 -31.75 -13.10
C GLY A 137 27.83 -30.70 -12.07
N LEU A 138 27.40 -30.85 -10.82
CA LEU A 138 27.62 -29.86 -9.76
C LEU A 138 29.12 -29.59 -9.49
N GLU A 139 29.96 -30.61 -9.52
CA GLU A 139 31.41 -30.45 -9.29
C GLU A 139 32.07 -29.61 -10.39
N GLU A 140 31.76 -29.90 -11.66
CA GLU A 140 32.30 -29.15 -12.79
C GLU A 140 31.76 -27.72 -12.83
N LYS A 141 30.48 -27.55 -12.51
CA LYS A 141 29.86 -26.23 -12.38
C LYS A 141 30.53 -25.40 -11.28
N THR A 142 30.89 -26.02 -10.16
CA THR A 142 31.61 -25.36 -9.06
C THR A 142 32.95 -24.81 -9.56
N LYS A 143 33.74 -25.60 -10.31
CA LYS A 143 35.01 -25.15 -10.90
C LYS A 143 34.83 -23.99 -11.88
N LEU A 144 33.78 -24.04 -12.72
CA LEU A 144 33.47 -22.96 -13.66
C LEU A 144 33.09 -21.65 -12.95
N MET A 145 32.33 -21.73 -11.85
CA MET A 145 31.97 -20.55 -11.05
C MET A 145 33.18 -19.97 -10.30
N GLU A 146 34.07 -20.83 -9.83
CA GLU A 146 35.35 -20.42 -9.24
C GLU A 146 36.22 -19.67 -10.26
N GLU A 147 36.32 -20.20 -11.49
CA GLU A 147 37.05 -19.55 -12.58
C GLU A 147 36.41 -18.21 -12.97
N TRP A 148 35.08 -18.15 -13.10
CA TRP A 148 34.37 -16.92 -13.44
C TRP A 148 34.60 -15.81 -12.41
N CYS A 149 34.43 -16.15 -11.13
CA CYS A 149 34.59 -15.19 -10.03
C CYS A 149 36.06 -14.74 -9.93
N GLY A 150 37.03 -15.66 -10.09
CA GLY A 150 38.46 -15.34 -10.14
C GLY A 150 38.82 -14.38 -11.28
N LYS A 151 38.33 -14.63 -12.50
CA LYS A 151 38.53 -13.72 -13.65
C LYS A 151 37.89 -12.35 -13.43
N THR A 152 36.70 -12.31 -12.83
CA THR A 152 36.00 -11.06 -12.53
C THR A 152 36.75 -10.22 -11.50
N HIS A 153 37.30 -10.86 -10.46
CA HIS A 153 38.16 -10.21 -9.47
C HIS A 153 39.47 -9.70 -10.07
N GLY A 154 40.13 -10.51 -10.90
CA GLY A 154 41.34 -10.10 -11.63
C GLY A 154 41.08 -8.86 -12.50
N LEU A 155 39.94 -8.84 -13.21
CA LEU A 155 39.55 -7.70 -14.02
C LEU A 155 39.30 -6.43 -13.18
N LEU A 156 38.73 -6.54 -11.98
CA LEU A 156 38.55 -5.40 -11.06
C LEU A 156 39.89 -4.80 -10.60
N VAL A 157 40.89 -5.65 -10.34
CA VAL A 157 42.26 -5.25 -10.00
C VAL A 157 42.93 -4.56 -11.20
N GLU A 158 42.89 -5.18 -12.38
CA GLU A 158 43.44 -4.62 -13.63
C GLU A 158 42.81 -3.26 -13.97
N GLY A 159 41.51 -3.10 -13.68
CA GLY A 159 40.76 -1.87 -13.88
C GLY A 159 41.12 -0.73 -12.93
N GLY A 160 41.93 -0.99 -11.88
CA GLY A 160 42.38 0.03 -10.94
C GLY A 160 41.26 0.60 -10.07
N LEU A 161 40.32 -0.24 -9.64
CA LEU A 161 39.20 0.14 -8.78
C LEU A 161 39.71 0.86 -7.50
N THR A 162 39.04 1.94 -7.09
CA THR A 162 39.38 2.66 -5.85
C THR A 162 38.22 2.72 -4.86
N TYR A 163 38.50 2.98 -3.58
CA TYR A 163 37.46 3.19 -2.58
C TYR A 163 36.45 4.29 -2.97
N GLU A 164 36.93 5.40 -3.53
CA GLU A 164 36.07 6.50 -3.99
C GLU A 164 35.16 6.07 -5.14
N SER A 165 35.66 5.20 -6.04
CA SER A 165 34.84 4.64 -7.11
C SER A 165 33.71 3.78 -6.56
N ILE A 166 33.95 3.00 -5.50
CA ILE A 166 32.91 2.19 -4.83
C ILE A 166 31.84 3.10 -4.23
N ARG A 167 32.23 4.13 -3.45
CA ARG A 167 31.27 5.07 -2.85
C ARG A 167 30.41 5.75 -3.91
N LYS A 168 31.04 6.22 -4.99
CA LYS A 168 30.34 6.86 -6.10
C LYS A 168 29.37 5.90 -6.78
N SER A 169 29.82 4.68 -7.10
CA SER A 169 28.98 3.63 -7.69
C SER A 169 27.76 3.33 -6.83
N VAL A 170 27.91 3.22 -5.51
CA VAL A 170 26.79 2.95 -4.59
C VAL A 170 25.84 4.15 -4.44
N ALA A 171 26.39 5.37 -4.45
CA ALA A 171 25.58 6.59 -4.40
C ALA A 171 24.70 6.74 -5.66
N ASP A 172 25.26 6.44 -6.84
CA ASP A 172 24.61 6.58 -8.14
C ASP A 172 23.73 5.35 -8.50
N SER A 173 23.75 4.28 -7.70
CA SER A 173 23.09 3.02 -8.05
C SER A 173 21.59 2.98 -7.80
N ASN A 174 20.92 2.15 -8.61
CA ASN A 174 19.53 1.77 -8.44
C ASN A 174 19.38 0.54 -7.49
N THR A 175 20.13 0.51 -6.39
CA THR A 175 20.04 -0.54 -5.36
C THR A 175 19.17 -0.05 -4.21
N ALA A 176 18.20 -0.89 -3.81
CA ALA A 176 17.32 -0.64 -2.67
C ALA A 176 17.16 -1.92 -1.84
N PHE A 177 17.05 -1.77 -0.53
CA PHE A 177 16.65 -2.86 0.35
C PHE A 177 15.18 -3.22 0.18
N ARG A 178 14.83 -4.49 0.43
CA ARG A 178 13.43 -4.86 0.61
C ARG A 178 12.84 -4.10 1.79
N GLU A 179 11.56 -3.79 1.69
CA GLU A 179 10.83 -3.19 2.81
C GLU A 179 10.81 -4.17 3.98
N GLY A 180 11.08 -3.68 5.20
CA GLY A 180 11.19 -4.49 6.40
C GLY A 180 12.60 -4.93 6.78
N VAL A 181 13.65 -4.70 5.98
CA VAL A 181 15.02 -5.15 6.35
C VAL A 181 15.54 -4.43 7.59
N VAL A 182 15.32 -3.11 7.70
CA VAL A 182 15.72 -2.33 8.87
C VAL A 182 15.02 -2.84 10.11
N GLU A 183 13.71 -3.04 10.02
CA GLU A 183 12.86 -3.51 11.10
C GLU A 183 13.24 -4.93 11.54
N LEU A 184 13.61 -5.80 10.60
CA LEU A 184 14.14 -7.13 10.90
C LEU A 184 15.45 -7.03 11.69
N PHE A 185 16.40 -6.20 11.25
CA PHE A 185 17.68 -6.04 11.94
C PHE A 185 17.51 -5.44 13.34
N GLU A 186 16.65 -4.43 13.51
CA GLU A 186 16.30 -3.86 14.81
C GLU A 186 15.67 -4.90 15.74
N PHE A 187 14.69 -5.67 15.24
CA PHE A 187 14.02 -6.71 16.03
C PHE A 187 15.00 -7.77 16.56
N LEU A 188 15.95 -8.17 15.72
CA LEU A 188 16.98 -9.16 16.03
C LEU A 188 18.04 -8.57 16.99
N GLU A 189 18.44 -7.31 16.79
CA GLU A 189 19.42 -6.61 17.63
C GLU A 189 18.90 -6.45 19.07
N GLU A 190 17.63 -6.06 19.24
CA GLU A 190 16.96 -5.94 20.54
C GLU A 190 16.97 -7.25 21.36
N ARG A 191 17.09 -8.40 20.68
CA ARG A 191 17.03 -9.75 21.28
C ARG A 191 18.39 -10.45 21.30
N ASP A 192 19.45 -9.75 20.95
CA ASP A 192 20.80 -10.29 20.81
C ASP A 192 20.82 -11.52 19.89
N ILE A 193 20.07 -11.47 18.77
CA ILE A 193 20.08 -12.51 17.75
C ILE A 193 21.04 -12.06 16.63
N PRO A 194 22.11 -12.83 16.37
CA PRO A 194 23.09 -12.45 15.37
C PRO A 194 22.58 -12.73 13.95
N VAL A 195 22.97 -11.84 13.03
CA VAL A 195 22.70 -11.91 11.60
C VAL A 195 24.03 -12.07 10.87
N LEU A 196 24.15 -13.16 10.12
CA LEU A 196 25.25 -13.39 9.20
C LEU A 196 24.78 -13.12 7.78
N ILE A 197 25.27 -12.05 7.17
CA ILE A 197 25.14 -11.82 5.73
C ILE A 197 26.20 -12.68 5.04
N PHE A 198 25.78 -13.70 4.31
CA PHE A 198 26.66 -14.64 3.62
C PHE A 198 26.46 -14.54 2.11
N SER A 199 27.30 -13.72 1.47
CA SER A 199 27.15 -13.35 0.07
C SER A 199 28.35 -13.77 -0.77
N ALA A 200 28.07 -14.30 -1.96
CA ALA A 200 29.07 -14.48 -3.03
C ALA A 200 29.51 -13.16 -3.68
N GLY A 201 28.98 -12.03 -3.20
CA GLY A 201 29.25 -10.67 -3.63
C GLY A 201 30.60 -10.11 -3.21
N LEU A 202 30.65 -8.77 -3.10
CA LEU A 202 31.84 -8.01 -2.70
C LEU A 202 31.60 -7.36 -1.34
N ALA A 203 32.38 -7.73 -0.31
CA ALA A 203 32.15 -7.30 1.07
C ALA A 203 32.14 -5.77 1.21
N ASP A 204 33.11 -5.08 0.62
CA ASP A 204 33.30 -3.63 0.70
C ASP A 204 32.15 -2.86 0.04
N VAL A 205 31.55 -3.43 -1.01
CA VAL A 205 30.36 -2.86 -1.67
C VAL A 205 29.13 -3.07 -0.79
N ILE A 206 28.96 -4.27 -0.20
CA ILE A 206 27.86 -4.60 0.70
C ILE A 206 27.88 -3.67 1.92
N GLU A 207 29.04 -3.48 2.53
CA GLU A 207 29.25 -2.55 3.66
C GLU A 207 28.86 -1.12 3.27
N GLU A 208 29.27 -0.66 2.08
CA GLU A 208 28.91 0.67 1.61
C GLU A 208 27.42 0.82 1.32
N VAL A 209 26.76 -0.20 0.78
CA VAL A 209 25.29 -0.20 0.59
C VAL A 209 24.57 -0.16 1.94
N LEU A 210 24.99 -0.96 2.92
CA LEU A 210 24.43 -0.92 4.28
C LEU A 210 24.59 0.48 4.88
N ARG A 211 25.80 1.05 4.83
CA ARG A 211 26.11 2.36 5.40
C ARG A 211 25.34 3.49 4.72
N SER A 212 25.35 3.52 3.39
CA SER A 212 24.76 4.61 2.59
C SER A 212 23.24 4.56 2.56
N LYS A 213 22.61 3.39 2.59
CA LYS A 213 21.15 3.25 2.43
C LYS A 213 20.41 3.01 3.75
N LEU A 214 21.02 2.40 4.78
CA LEU A 214 20.36 2.19 6.08
C LEU A 214 20.55 3.35 7.07
N HIS A 215 21.57 4.18 6.87
CA HIS A 215 21.91 5.33 7.74
C HIS A 215 22.06 4.97 9.24
N ARG A 216 22.31 3.69 9.55
CA ARG A 216 22.48 3.13 10.90
C ARG A 216 23.39 1.90 10.81
N SER A 217 24.25 1.72 11.82
CA SER A 217 25.02 0.49 12.01
C SER A 217 24.30 -0.48 12.95
N PHE A 218 24.49 -1.78 12.72
CA PHE A 218 23.87 -2.85 13.50
C PHE A 218 24.97 -3.74 14.09
N LYS A 219 25.01 -3.84 15.42
CA LYS A 219 26.09 -4.54 16.14
C LYS A 219 26.00 -6.06 16.00
N ASN A 220 24.78 -6.56 15.79
CA ASN A 220 24.48 -7.99 15.61
C ASN A 220 24.69 -8.47 14.17
N VAL A 221 25.03 -7.59 13.22
CA VAL A 221 25.28 -7.97 11.82
C VAL A 221 26.77 -8.25 11.60
N ARG A 222 27.05 -9.37 10.94
CA ARG A 222 28.37 -9.79 10.44
C ARG A 222 28.27 -10.12 8.96
N ILE A 223 29.36 -9.95 8.22
CA ILE A 223 29.44 -10.23 6.78
C ILE A 223 30.51 -11.28 6.50
N VAL A 224 30.14 -12.27 5.71
CA VAL A 224 31.03 -13.23 5.03
C VAL A 224 30.84 -13.01 3.53
N SER A 225 31.86 -12.44 2.88
CA SER A 225 31.86 -12.17 1.44
C SER A 225 33.28 -11.96 0.92
N ASN A 226 33.45 -11.76 -0.39
CA ASN A 226 34.77 -11.54 -0.99
C ASN A 226 35.27 -10.14 -0.61
N ARG A 227 36.27 -10.08 0.28
CA ARG A 227 36.81 -8.81 0.79
C ARG A 227 38.01 -8.35 -0.03
N MET A 228 37.97 -7.09 -0.43
CA MET A 228 39.04 -6.44 -1.17
C MET A 228 40.19 -6.04 -0.25
N VAL A 229 41.39 -5.97 -0.81
CA VAL A 229 42.59 -5.42 -0.17
C VAL A 229 43.07 -4.27 -1.04
N PHE A 230 43.28 -3.11 -0.41
CA PHE A 230 43.71 -1.91 -1.10
C PHE A 230 45.09 -1.46 -0.61
N ASP A 231 45.82 -0.75 -1.46
CA ASP A 231 47.08 -0.10 -1.12
C ASP A 231 46.87 1.23 -0.38
N ASP A 232 47.98 1.88 -0.01
CA ASP A 232 47.99 3.18 0.70
C ASP A 232 47.36 4.32 -0.13
N ASP A 233 47.33 4.18 -1.46
CA ASP A 233 46.68 5.11 -2.39
C ASP A 233 45.19 4.80 -2.59
N GLY A 234 44.66 3.78 -1.90
CA GLY A 234 43.26 3.37 -1.95
C GLY A 234 42.86 2.66 -3.23
N ARG A 235 43.81 2.01 -3.93
CA ARG A 235 43.59 1.20 -5.13
C ARG A 235 43.52 -0.28 -4.78
N LEU A 236 42.59 -0.99 -5.41
CA LEU A 236 42.40 -2.42 -5.24
C LEU A 236 43.62 -3.18 -5.77
N VAL A 237 44.24 -4.01 -4.94
CA VAL A 237 45.41 -4.83 -5.30
C VAL A 237 45.14 -6.33 -5.28
N SER A 238 44.23 -6.80 -4.41
CA SER A 238 43.91 -8.23 -4.30
C SER A 238 42.62 -8.46 -3.49
N PHE A 239 42.29 -9.73 -3.25
CA PHE A 239 41.19 -10.15 -2.38
C PHE A 239 41.71 -11.01 -1.23
N LYS A 240 41.09 -10.90 -0.06
CA LYS A 240 41.45 -11.61 1.16
C LYS A 240 40.70 -12.93 1.29
N GLY A 241 41.39 -13.97 1.76
CA GLY A 241 40.78 -15.25 2.13
C GLY A 241 40.49 -16.16 0.94
N LYS A 242 39.56 -17.10 1.14
CA LYS A 242 39.11 -18.02 0.09
C LYS A 242 38.02 -17.37 -0.73
N LEU A 243 38.02 -17.64 -2.03
CA LEU A 243 37.01 -17.17 -2.97
C LEU A 243 35.63 -17.73 -2.60
N ILE A 244 34.61 -16.88 -2.57
CA ILE A 244 33.21 -17.25 -2.33
C ILE A 244 32.41 -17.01 -3.62
N HIS A 245 31.72 -18.03 -4.10
CA HIS A 245 30.82 -17.98 -5.26
C HIS A 245 29.50 -18.69 -4.93
N SER A 246 28.55 -18.69 -5.86
CA SER A 246 27.17 -19.16 -5.65
C SER A 246 27.03 -20.64 -5.24
N LEU A 247 28.07 -21.46 -5.38
CA LEU A 247 28.04 -22.91 -5.15
C LEU A 247 29.00 -23.41 -4.06
N ASN A 248 29.82 -22.53 -3.47
CA ASN A 248 30.75 -22.91 -2.40
C ASN A 248 30.49 -22.19 -1.06
N LYS A 249 29.25 -21.70 -0.87
CA LYS A 249 28.81 -21.10 0.39
C LYS A 249 28.67 -22.16 1.47
N ASN A 250 29.77 -22.57 2.10
CA ASN A 250 29.80 -23.64 3.10
C ASN A 250 30.70 -23.32 4.32
N GLU A 251 30.93 -24.32 5.17
CA GLU A 251 31.58 -24.21 6.49
C GLU A 251 32.91 -23.47 6.52
N HIS A 252 33.71 -23.61 5.46
CA HIS A 252 35.04 -23.00 5.38
C HIS A 252 35.00 -21.47 5.26
N ALA A 253 33.83 -20.89 4.99
CA ALA A 253 33.65 -19.45 4.87
C ALA A 253 33.24 -18.78 6.20
N LEU A 254 32.75 -19.53 7.19
CA LEU A 254 32.35 -18.98 8.49
C LEU A 254 33.52 -18.39 9.27
N ASP A 255 34.72 -18.94 9.11
CA ASP A 255 35.93 -18.39 9.72
C ASP A 255 36.34 -17.03 9.12
N MET A 256 35.72 -16.61 8.00
CA MET A 256 35.91 -15.29 7.38
C MET A 256 34.91 -14.23 7.83
N ALA A 257 34.02 -14.54 8.77
CA ALA A 257 33.01 -13.59 9.25
C ALA A 257 33.68 -12.38 9.92
N ALA A 258 33.27 -11.18 9.49
CA ALA A 258 33.79 -9.92 10.00
C ALA A 258 32.64 -8.96 10.37
N PRO A 259 32.84 -8.06 11.35
CA PRO A 259 31.91 -6.96 11.61
C PRO A 259 31.80 -6.01 10.42
N VAL A 260 30.69 -5.28 10.37
CA VAL A 260 30.53 -4.15 9.44
C VAL A 260 31.43 -3.02 9.90
N HIS A 261 32.37 -2.57 9.06
CA HIS A 261 33.31 -1.51 9.43
C HIS A 261 32.65 -0.12 9.37
N GLU A 262 33.06 0.79 10.26
CA GLU A 262 32.59 2.19 10.23
C GLU A 262 33.21 2.97 9.05
N GLN A 263 34.41 2.58 8.60
CA GLN A 263 35.16 3.20 7.51
C GLN A 263 35.64 2.16 6.51
N LEU A 264 35.54 2.47 5.20
CA LEU A 264 36.13 1.64 4.15
C LEU A 264 37.65 1.62 4.29
N GLY A 265 38.23 0.41 4.27
CA GLY A 265 39.66 0.18 4.38
C GLY A 265 40.20 0.02 5.80
N ASP A 266 39.31 -0.07 6.79
CA ASP A 266 39.73 -0.44 8.13
C ASP A 266 40.17 -1.92 8.16
N MET A 267 41.49 -2.13 8.31
CA MET A 267 42.09 -3.47 8.34
C MET A 267 42.06 -4.11 9.74
N ASN A 268 41.61 -3.37 10.77
CA ASN A 268 41.88 -3.65 12.17
C ASN A 268 40.63 -3.86 13.04
N GLY A 269 39.52 -4.33 12.48
CA GLY A 269 38.46 -4.93 13.29
C GLY A 269 39.01 -6.19 13.97
N GLN A 270 39.15 -6.17 15.30
CA GLN A 270 39.48 -7.38 16.09
C GLN A 270 38.62 -8.55 15.60
N THR A 271 39.26 -9.68 15.29
CA THR A 271 38.58 -10.95 15.06
C THR A 271 37.95 -11.39 16.38
N ASP A 272 36.81 -10.80 16.71
CA ASP A 272 35.98 -11.25 17.81
C ASP A 272 35.60 -12.70 17.53
N ASP A 273 35.73 -13.51 18.57
CA ASP A 273 35.60 -14.95 18.55
C ASP A 273 34.27 -15.36 17.87
N ASN A 274 34.34 -15.94 16.66
CA ASN A 274 33.19 -16.47 15.89
C ASN A 274 32.43 -17.60 16.62
N THR A 275 32.81 -17.87 17.88
CA THR A 275 32.18 -18.84 18.79
C THR A 275 30.72 -18.50 19.11
N SER A 276 30.26 -17.25 18.93
CA SER A 276 28.86 -16.89 19.16
C SER A 276 27.89 -17.53 18.14
N PHE A 277 28.28 -17.63 16.86
CA PHE A 277 27.51 -18.30 15.81
C PHE A 277 27.59 -19.83 15.94
N LYS A 278 28.75 -20.36 16.34
CA LYS A 278 28.96 -21.82 16.49
C LYS A 278 28.19 -22.43 17.68
N LYS A 279 27.72 -21.62 18.64
CA LYS A 279 26.95 -22.07 19.83
C LYS A 279 25.43 -22.09 19.62
N ARG A 280 24.92 -21.45 18.56
CA ARG A 280 23.48 -21.29 18.30
C ARG A 280 22.96 -22.44 17.45
N THR A 281 22.09 -23.27 18.03
CA THR A 281 21.64 -24.52 17.40
C THR A 281 20.41 -24.35 16.50
N ASN A 282 19.85 -23.15 16.34
CA ASN A 282 18.68 -22.92 15.51
C ASN A 282 18.98 -21.87 14.43
N VAL A 283 18.62 -22.18 13.18
CA VAL A 283 18.97 -21.34 12.02
C VAL A 283 17.70 -20.91 11.28
N LEU A 284 17.55 -19.61 11.07
CA LEU A 284 16.70 -19.07 10.01
C LEU A 284 17.58 -18.72 8.82
N LEU A 285 17.33 -19.38 7.69
CA LEU A 285 18.11 -19.21 6.46
C LEU A 285 17.28 -18.46 5.41
N LEU A 286 17.81 -17.38 4.86
CA LEU A 286 17.16 -16.54 3.84
C LEU A 286 18.02 -16.54 2.57
N GLY A 287 17.43 -16.88 1.44
CA GLY A 287 18.13 -16.87 0.14
C GLY A 287 17.15 -16.72 -1.02
N ASP A 288 17.65 -16.37 -2.19
CA ASP A 288 16.86 -16.26 -3.42
C ASP A 288 17.25 -17.33 -4.45
N HIS A 289 18.38 -18.03 -4.23
CA HIS A 289 18.83 -19.13 -5.08
C HIS A 289 18.89 -20.46 -4.30
N ILE A 290 18.69 -21.58 -4.99
CA ILE A 290 18.72 -22.93 -4.36
C ILE A 290 20.10 -23.21 -3.72
N GLY A 291 21.17 -22.68 -4.30
CA GLY A 291 22.53 -22.77 -3.75
C GLY A 291 22.67 -22.15 -2.35
N ASP A 292 21.79 -21.23 -1.96
CA ASP A 292 21.82 -20.60 -0.65
C ASP A 292 21.43 -21.54 0.47
N LEU A 293 20.76 -22.67 0.20
CA LEU A 293 20.51 -23.71 1.19
C LEU A 293 21.80 -24.25 1.82
N GLY A 294 22.90 -24.20 1.05
CA GLY A 294 24.23 -24.60 1.47
C GLY A 294 24.86 -23.69 2.54
N MET A 295 24.36 -22.45 2.71
CA MET A 295 24.91 -21.48 3.69
C MET A 295 24.89 -22.01 5.13
N SER A 296 24.06 -23.02 5.40
CA SER A 296 23.94 -23.67 6.71
C SER A 296 24.71 -24.98 6.85
N ASP A 297 25.26 -25.56 5.78
CA ASP A 297 25.81 -26.93 5.76
C ASP A 297 27.05 -27.10 6.66
N GLY A 298 27.62 -25.99 7.13
CA GLY A 298 28.75 -25.94 8.06
C GLY A 298 28.43 -25.67 9.53
N LEU A 299 27.15 -25.56 9.87
CA LEU A 299 26.73 -25.28 11.23
C LEU A 299 26.15 -26.54 11.86
N SER A 300 26.54 -26.82 13.10
CA SER A 300 25.86 -27.82 13.92
C SER A 300 24.55 -27.21 14.43
N TYR A 301 23.46 -27.41 13.70
CA TYR A 301 22.12 -26.96 14.10
C TYR A 301 21.17 -28.13 14.38
N GLU A 302 20.29 -27.94 15.36
CA GLU A 302 19.18 -28.82 15.74
C GLU A 302 17.97 -28.59 14.83
N THR A 303 17.66 -27.32 14.49
CA THR A 303 16.51 -26.98 13.63
C THR A 303 16.86 -25.85 12.67
N ARG A 304 16.51 -26.03 11.40
CA ARG A 304 16.60 -24.99 10.35
C ARG A 304 15.24 -24.73 9.73
N ILE A 305 14.90 -23.45 9.60
CA ILE A 305 13.81 -22.97 8.75
C ILE A 305 14.42 -22.20 7.58
N SER A 306 14.11 -22.59 6.34
CA SER A 306 14.59 -21.91 5.13
C SER A 306 13.49 -21.11 4.44
N VAL A 307 13.81 -19.88 4.03
CA VAL A 307 12.93 -18.97 3.29
C VAL A 307 13.57 -18.64 1.95
N GLY A 308 12.87 -18.97 0.86
CA GLY A 308 13.30 -18.74 -0.52
C GLY A 308 12.58 -17.55 -1.16
N PHE A 309 13.30 -16.58 -1.68
CA PHE A 309 12.74 -15.45 -2.44
C PHE A 309 12.72 -15.77 -3.94
N LEU A 310 11.59 -16.21 -4.46
CA LEU A 310 11.41 -16.54 -5.87
C LEU A 310 10.99 -15.29 -6.66
N ASN A 311 12.00 -14.60 -7.18
CA ASN A 311 11.82 -13.26 -7.76
C ASN A 311 11.57 -13.23 -9.28
N HIS A 312 11.92 -14.29 -10.00
CA HIS A 312 11.79 -14.38 -11.45
C HIS A 312 11.41 -15.80 -11.87
N ASN A 313 10.86 -15.94 -13.08
CA ASN A 313 10.48 -17.23 -13.65
C ASN A 313 9.64 -18.10 -12.69
N VAL A 314 8.69 -17.45 -12.00
CA VAL A 314 7.92 -18.04 -10.89
C VAL A 314 7.20 -19.30 -11.34
N GLU A 315 6.47 -19.24 -12.46
CA GLU A 315 5.65 -20.35 -12.98
C GLU A 315 6.48 -21.64 -13.19
N ASN A 316 7.70 -21.52 -13.72
CA ASN A 316 8.55 -22.67 -14.04
C ASN A 316 9.38 -23.16 -12.85
N SER A 317 9.65 -22.28 -11.88
CA SER A 317 10.58 -22.58 -10.78
C SER A 317 9.88 -22.88 -9.46
N ILE A 318 8.58 -22.57 -9.35
CA ILE A 318 7.86 -22.65 -8.07
C ILE A 318 7.84 -24.06 -7.47
N SER A 319 7.68 -25.09 -8.29
CA SER A 319 7.69 -26.48 -7.83
C SER A 319 9.02 -26.84 -7.17
N CYS A 320 10.14 -26.48 -7.82
CA CYS A 320 11.47 -26.74 -7.30
C CYS A 320 11.74 -25.96 -6.00
N TYR A 321 11.30 -24.69 -5.92
CA TYR A 321 11.47 -23.87 -4.72
C TYR A 321 10.61 -24.37 -3.55
N ARG A 322 9.39 -24.84 -3.81
CA ARG A 322 8.53 -25.43 -2.77
C ARG A 322 9.08 -26.76 -2.24
N GLU A 323 9.79 -27.52 -3.06
CA GLU A 323 10.47 -28.73 -2.59
C GLU A 323 11.75 -28.41 -1.80
N ALA A 324 12.42 -27.31 -2.12
CA ALA A 324 13.71 -26.94 -1.57
C ALA A 324 13.64 -26.09 -0.28
N PHE A 325 12.64 -25.18 -0.18
CA PHE A 325 12.49 -24.24 0.94
C PHE A 325 11.24 -24.54 1.78
N ASP A 326 11.33 -24.29 3.09
CA ASP A 326 10.16 -24.42 3.99
C ASP A 326 9.08 -23.37 3.68
N VAL A 327 9.52 -22.17 3.33
CA VAL A 327 8.68 -21.02 2.96
C VAL A 327 9.21 -20.40 1.68
N VAL A 328 8.32 -20.12 0.72
CA VAL A 328 8.66 -19.42 -0.53
C VAL A 328 7.91 -18.10 -0.60
N LEU A 329 8.64 -17.02 -0.79
CA LEU A 329 8.13 -15.67 -1.00
C LEU A 329 8.28 -15.30 -2.48
N VAL A 330 7.17 -15.02 -3.17
CA VAL A 330 7.17 -14.77 -4.62
C VAL A 330 7.12 -13.27 -4.97
N ASN A 331 7.45 -12.91 -6.21
CA ASN A 331 7.25 -11.57 -6.80
C ASN A 331 7.93 -10.40 -6.05
N ASP A 332 9.17 -10.58 -5.59
CA ASP A 332 9.91 -9.52 -4.89
C ASP A 332 9.23 -9.04 -3.58
N ALA A 333 8.54 -9.97 -2.89
CA ALA A 333 7.82 -9.72 -1.64
C ALA A 333 8.69 -9.05 -0.54
N PRO A 334 8.09 -8.22 0.34
CA PRO A 334 8.81 -7.57 1.44
C PRO A 334 9.21 -8.56 2.56
N MET A 335 10.08 -8.12 3.48
CA MET A 335 10.58 -8.91 4.61
C MET A 335 9.55 -9.14 5.73
N TRP A 336 8.32 -8.62 5.59
CA TRP A 336 7.28 -8.75 6.62
C TRP A 336 6.92 -10.21 6.95
N GLY A 337 6.92 -11.09 5.95
CA GLY A 337 6.71 -12.53 6.18
C GLY A 337 7.80 -13.15 7.07
N VAL A 338 9.05 -12.72 6.88
CA VAL A 338 10.20 -13.16 7.69
C VAL A 338 10.10 -12.62 9.11
N ILE A 339 9.77 -11.33 9.28
CA ILE A 339 9.59 -10.72 10.61
C ILE A 339 8.51 -11.45 11.40
N LYS A 340 7.37 -11.77 10.77
CA LYS A 340 6.29 -12.55 11.39
C LYS A 340 6.79 -13.91 11.87
N LEU A 341 7.56 -14.60 11.03
CA LEU A 341 8.13 -15.90 11.34
C LEU A 341 9.09 -15.84 12.54
N VAL A 342 10.01 -14.86 12.55
CA VAL A 342 10.95 -14.66 13.67
C VAL A 342 10.22 -14.30 14.96
N SER A 343 9.18 -13.46 14.88
CA SER A 343 8.35 -13.10 16.04
C SER A 343 7.68 -14.34 16.65
N GLN A 344 7.15 -15.24 15.82
CA GLN A 344 6.59 -16.52 16.28
C GLN A 344 7.65 -17.42 16.94
N MET A 345 8.87 -17.48 16.38
CA MET A 345 10.00 -18.20 16.96
C MET A 345 10.44 -17.62 18.31
N CYS A 346 10.27 -16.31 18.54
CA CYS A 346 10.74 -15.63 19.76
C CYS A 346 9.66 -15.41 20.82
N SER A 347 8.41 -15.82 20.57
CA SER A 347 7.29 -15.60 21.49
C SER A 347 7.35 -16.51 22.73
N SER A 348 6.99 -16.01 23.92
CA SER A 348 6.96 -16.83 25.15
C SER A 348 5.75 -17.78 25.18
N MET A 349 5.89 -18.98 25.79
CA MET A 349 4.78 -19.95 25.87
C MET A 349 3.59 -19.51 26.76
N ASN A 350 3.72 -18.42 27.54
CA ASN A 350 2.69 -17.94 28.46
C ASN A 350 1.97 -16.66 28.02
N THR A 351 2.23 -16.15 26.82
CA THR A 351 1.53 -14.95 26.31
C THR A 351 0.33 -15.36 25.46
N SER A 352 -0.88 -15.24 26.03
CA SER A 352 -2.07 -14.91 25.24
C SER A 352 -1.82 -13.58 24.50
N PRO A 353 -2.43 -13.34 23.32
CA PRO A 353 -1.96 -12.33 22.37
C PRO A 353 -2.43 -10.92 22.74
N ILE A 354 -2.12 -10.46 23.94
CA ILE A 354 -2.35 -9.07 24.35
C ILE A 354 -1.18 -8.71 25.26
N ILE A 355 -0.51 -7.60 24.93
CA ILE A 355 0.60 -6.95 25.64
C ILE A 355 2.01 -7.47 25.24
N ILE A 356 2.57 -6.84 24.19
CA ILE A 356 4.03 -6.68 24.01
C ILE A 356 4.30 -5.17 24.00
N GLU A 357 5.32 -4.76 24.75
CA GLU A 357 5.60 -3.40 25.19
C GLU A 357 5.82 -2.36 24.09
N TYR A 358 5.36 -1.15 24.42
CA TYR A 358 5.23 0.03 23.60
C TYR A 358 6.57 0.79 23.50
N ARG A 359 7.29 0.64 22.38
CA ARG A 359 8.13 1.75 21.87
C ARG A 359 8.59 1.64 20.42
N THR A 360 8.60 0.45 19.83
CA THR A 360 8.98 0.24 18.41
C THR A 360 7.77 -0.01 17.49
N LEU A 361 6.56 -0.08 18.07
CA LEU A 361 5.31 -0.47 17.40
C LEU A 361 4.66 0.64 16.56
N ASP A 362 5.00 1.92 16.70
CA ASP A 362 4.26 3.01 16.03
C ASP A 362 4.43 3.05 14.50
N ARG A 363 5.50 2.46 13.95
CA ARG A 363 5.70 2.35 12.49
C ARG A 363 5.13 1.05 11.91
N VAL A 364 5.29 -0.07 12.61
CA VAL A 364 4.72 -1.36 12.21
C VAL A 364 3.20 -1.36 12.33
N LEU A 365 2.61 -0.71 13.35
CA LEU A 365 1.16 -0.54 13.41
C LEU A 365 0.63 0.30 12.27
N PHE A 366 1.36 1.27 11.73
CA PHE A 366 0.84 2.03 10.59
C PHE A 366 0.73 1.12 9.35
N CYS A 367 1.72 0.26 9.11
CA CYS A 367 1.71 -0.67 7.98
C CYS A 367 0.76 -1.86 8.19
N GLU A 368 0.79 -2.51 9.36
CA GLU A 368 -0.17 -3.57 9.73
C GLU A 368 -1.59 -3.03 9.85
N SER A 369 -1.81 -1.82 10.39
CA SER A 369 -3.15 -1.22 10.34
C SER A 369 -3.56 -0.95 8.91
N THR A 370 -2.67 -0.51 8.00
CA THR A 370 -3.05 -0.34 6.59
C THR A 370 -3.29 -1.67 5.86
N MET A 371 -2.55 -2.73 6.14
CA MET A 371 -2.71 -4.06 5.52
C MET A 371 -3.89 -4.83 6.12
N VAL A 372 -4.07 -4.81 7.44
CA VAL A 372 -5.24 -5.36 8.12
C VAL A 372 -6.48 -4.55 7.75
N MET A 373 -6.39 -3.21 7.67
CA MET A 373 -7.48 -2.39 7.16
C MET A 373 -7.73 -2.69 5.68
N SER A 374 -6.72 -2.91 4.84
CA SER A 374 -6.92 -3.27 3.44
C SER A 374 -7.56 -4.65 3.27
N ALA A 375 -7.13 -5.65 4.05
CA ALA A 375 -7.71 -6.98 4.04
C ALA A 375 -9.14 -6.98 4.63
N LEU A 376 -9.35 -6.27 5.74
CA LEU A 376 -10.68 -6.06 6.34
C LEU A 376 -11.59 -5.26 5.38
N LEU A 377 -11.06 -4.26 4.70
CA LEU A 377 -11.80 -3.50 3.70
C LEU A 377 -12.14 -4.37 2.50
N ASN A 378 -11.26 -5.25 2.03
CA ASN A 378 -11.57 -6.19 0.95
C ASN A 378 -12.63 -7.23 1.38
N ILE A 379 -12.63 -7.63 2.66
CA ILE A 379 -13.67 -8.51 3.24
C ILE A 379 -15.03 -7.81 3.31
N ILE A 380 -15.06 -6.52 3.69
CA ILE A 380 -16.29 -5.75 3.90
C ILE A 380 -16.81 -5.11 2.60
N PHE A 381 -15.90 -4.65 1.75
CA PHE A 381 -16.09 -3.92 0.49
C PHE A 381 -15.23 -4.58 -0.60
N PRO A 382 -15.77 -5.57 -1.34
CA PRO A 382 -15.03 -6.24 -2.40
C PRO A 382 -14.50 -5.26 -3.47
N PRO A 383 -13.44 -5.66 -4.20
CA PRO A 383 -12.85 -4.82 -5.23
C PRO A 383 -13.88 -4.41 -6.29
N PRO A 384 -13.75 -3.21 -6.86
CA PRO A 384 -14.74 -2.68 -7.78
C PRO A 384 -14.79 -3.49 -9.09
N PRO A 385 -15.98 -3.71 -9.67
CA PRO A 385 -16.14 -4.49 -10.91
C PRO A 385 -15.56 -3.83 -12.16
N SER A 386 -15.11 -2.57 -12.08
CA SER A 386 -14.55 -1.87 -13.24
C SER A 386 -13.52 -0.82 -12.85
N LEU A 387 -12.55 -0.60 -13.75
CA LEU A 387 -11.56 0.47 -13.64
C LEU A 387 -12.22 1.85 -13.54
N PHE A 388 -13.36 2.04 -14.20
CA PHE A 388 -14.16 3.26 -14.10
C PHE A 388 -14.57 3.54 -12.64
N LEU A 389 -15.07 2.54 -11.92
CA LEU A 389 -15.45 2.70 -10.52
C LEU A 389 -14.24 2.92 -9.60
N SER A 390 -13.10 2.27 -9.87
CA SER A 390 -11.84 2.55 -9.15
C SER A 390 -11.44 4.02 -9.30
N ALA A 391 -11.43 4.52 -10.54
CA ALA A 391 -11.09 5.90 -10.84
C ALA A 391 -12.09 6.89 -10.22
N MET A 392 -13.39 6.63 -10.34
CA MET A 392 -14.43 7.49 -9.75
C MET A 392 -14.39 7.50 -8.23
N SER A 393 -14.06 6.37 -7.59
CA SER A 393 -13.89 6.28 -6.14
C SER A 393 -12.73 7.16 -5.66
N LEU A 394 -11.59 7.05 -6.34
CA LEU A 394 -10.40 7.86 -6.05
C LEU A 394 -10.68 9.36 -6.29
N ILE A 395 -11.26 9.72 -7.43
CA ILE A 395 -11.60 11.11 -7.78
C ILE A 395 -12.56 11.69 -6.74
N SER A 396 -13.60 10.95 -6.37
CA SER A 396 -14.59 11.40 -5.39
C SER A 396 -13.94 11.63 -4.02
N PHE A 397 -13.15 10.67 -3.54
CA PHE A 397 -12.44 10.78 -2.27
C PHE A 397 -11.49 11.98 -2.25
N VAL A 398 -10.58 12.07 -3.23
CA VAL A 398 -9.58 13.14 -3.32
C VAL A 398 -10.23 14.51 -3.44
N SER A 399 -11.29 14.63 -4.25
CA SER A 399 -12.02 15.89 -4.42
C SER A 399 -12.63 16.39 -3.11
N LEU A 400 -13.34 15.52 -2.38
CA LEU A 400 -13.98 15.86 -1.12
C LEU A 400 -12.96 16.10 0.01
N ALA A 401 -11.89 15.31 0.07
CA ALA A 401 -10.79 15.51 1.01
C ALA A 401 -10.10 16.87 0.79
N ASN A 402 -9.82 17.22 -0.47
CA ASN A 402 -9.27 18.53 -0.84
C ASN A 402 -10.22 19.67 -0.49
N ALA A 403 -11.54 19.50 -0.68
CA ALA A 403 -12.54 20.46 -0.25
C ALA A 403 -12.53 20.65 1.28
N GLY A 404 -12.44 19.56 2.06
CA GLY A 404 -12.33 19.61 3.52
C GLY A 404 -11.08 20.35 3.99
N PHE A 405 -9.93 20.05 3.40
CA PHE A 405 -8.68 20.75 3.71
C PHE A 405 -8.71 22.23 3.32
N SER A 406 -9.35 22.57 2.21
CA SER A 406 -9.55 23.95 1.78
C SER A 406 -10.39 24.75 2.78
N GLU A 407 -11.43 24.14 3.36
CA GLU A 407 -12.25 24.74 4.42
C GLU A 407 -11.45 25.00 5.69
N ILE A 408 -10.56 24.09 6.09
CA ILE A 408 -9.65 24.28 7.25
C ILE A 408 -8.69 25.45 7.00
N LYS A 409 -8.19 25.59 5.77
CA LYS A 409 -7.30 26.69 5.35
C LYS A 409 -8.02 28.04 5.15
N GLY A 410 -9.33 28.13 5.39
CA GLY A 410 -10.11 29.36 5.21
C GLY A 410 -10.48 29.68 3.76
N LYS A 411 -10.22 28.75 2.82
CA LYS A 411 -10.64 28.83 1.42
C LYS A 411 -12.02 28.20 1.28
N HIS A 412 -13.03 28.92 1.74
CA HIS A 412 -14.42 28.46 1.79
C HIS A 412 -15.12 28.54 0.43
N LEU A 413 -16.07 27.63 0.16
CA LEU A 413 -16.90 27.69 -1.04
C LEU A 413 -17.76 28.97 -1.09
N ASN A 414 -18.01 29.48 -2.29
CA ASN A 414 -18.55 30.84 -2.48
C ASN A 414 -20.00 31.07 -2.04
N TYR A 415 -20.70 29.99 -1.65
CA TYR A 415 -22.05 30.04 -1.08
C TYR A 415 -22.06 29.76 0.43
N SER A 416 -20.90 29.44 1.00
CA SER A 416 -20.77 29.22 2.43
C SER A 416 -21.03 30.51 3.20
N LYS A 417 -21.53 30.37 4.43
CA LYS A 417 -21.68 31.48 5.38
C LYS A 417 -20.35 32.21 5.67
N PHE A 418 -19.21 31.63 5.33
CA PHE A 418 -17.87 32.20 5.53
C PHE A 418 -17.29 32.91 4.31
N TRP A 419 -17.93 32.82 3.13
CA TRP A 419 -17.39 33.39 1.89
C TRP A 419 -17.09 34.89 1.99
N ASN A 420 -18.01 35.66 2.56
CA ASN A 420 -17.87 37.11 2.72
C ASN A 420 -16.75 37.51 3.70
N VAL A 421 -16.35 36.62 4.61
CA VAL A 421 -15.26 36.87 5.58
C VAL A 421 -13.90 36.78 4.89
N SER A 422 -13.75 35.89 3.89
CA SER A 422 -12.50 35.69 3.15
C SER A 422 -12.27 36.78 2.08
N ASN A 423 -13.34 37.28 1.46
CA ASN A 423 -13.28 38.28 0.38
C ASN A 423 -12.99 39.72 0.84
N ASN A 424 -13.01 40.02 2.14
CA ASN A 424 -12.64 41.35 2.65
C ASN A 424 -11.14 41.70 2.44
N LYS A 425 -10.32 40.79 1.89
CA LYS A 425 -8.89 40.99 1.64
C LYS A 425 -8.51 41.24 0.17
N THR A 426 -9.42 41.17 -0.80
CA THR A 426 -9.08 41.35 -2.23
C THR A 426 -10.17 42.11 -3.00
N ASN A 427 -9.93 43.40 -3.26
CA ASN A 427 -10.77 44.29 -4.07
C ASN A 427 -10.62 44.03 -5.58
N THR A 428 -11.14 42.92 -6.09
CA THR A 428 -11.35 42.74 -7.54
C THR A 428 -12.61 41.92 -7.81
N THR A 429 -13.74 42.59 -8.06
CA THR A 429 -15.02 41.96 -8.40
C THR A 429 -15.13 41.78 -9.93
N PRO A 430 -15.25 40.56 -10.48
CA PRO A 430 -15.59 40.37 -11.88
C PRO A 430 -17.05 40.78 -12.13
N LYS A 431 -17.29 41.50 -13.22
CA LYS A 431 -18.62 41.89 -13.73
C LYS A 431 -19.42 40.64 -14.17
N ASN A 432 -20.73 40.65 -13.91
CA ASN A 432 -21.76 39.65 -14.26
C ASN A 432 -21.79 38.31 -13.49
N GLN A 433 -21.91 38.36 -12.16
CA GLN A 433 -22.23 37.16 -11.37
C GLN A 433 -23.75 37.00 -11.18
N ILE A 434 -24.35 35.97 -11.76
CA ILE A 434 -25.77 35.64 -11.59
C ILE A 434 -25.99 35.09 -10.18
N LYS A 435 -26.90 35.72 -9.43
CA LYS A 435 -27.27 35.33 -8.06
C LYS A 435 -28.65 34.67 -8.06
N LEU A 436 -28.71 33.45 -7.56
CA LEU A 436 -29.96 32.74 -7.26
C LEU A 436 -30.38 33.01 -5.81
N SER A 437 -31.68 33.00 -5.53
CA SER A 437 -32.14 32.92 -4.14
C SER A 437 -31.56 31.65 -3.50
N SER A 438 -31.18 31.68 -2.22
CA SER A 438 -30.64 30.47 -1.57
C SER A 438 -31.61 29.30 -1.66
N ARG A 439 -32.93 29.53 -1.58
CA ARG A 439 -33.93 28.46 -1.74
C ARG A 439 -33.86 27.82 -3.13
N THR A 440 -33.87 28.64 -4.19
CA THR A 440 -33.76 28.16 -5.58
C THR A 440 -32.43 27.43 -5.81
N GLY A 441 -31.32 27.99 -5.31
CA GLY A 441 -30.01 27.36 -5.40
C GLY A 441 -29.98 25.99 -4.75
N MET A 442 -30.46 25.87 -3.50
CA MET A 442 -30.49 24.58 -2.80
C MET A 442 -31.44 23.56 -3.45
N LEU A 443 -32.57 23.99 -4.01
CA LEU A 443 -33.44 23.10 -4.81
C LEU A 443 -32.73 22.60 -6.06
N LEU A 444 -32.02 23.48 -6.77
CA LEU A 444 -31.21 23.10 -7.92
C LEU A 444 -30.15 22.06 -7.56
N LEU A 445 -29.49 22.19 -6.39
CA LEU A 445 -28.49 21.22 -5.94
C LEU A 445 -29.04 19.81 -5.78
N TYR A 446 -30.20 19.67 -5.10
CA TYR A 446 -30.68 18.37 -4.65
C TYR A 446 -31.66 17.68 -5.62
N THR A 447 -32.40 18.45 -6.40
CA THR A 447 -33.49 17.90 -7.24
C THR A 447 -32.98 16.94 -8.31
N PRO A 448 -31.89 17.21 -9.06
CA PRO A 448 -31.40 16.26 -10.06
C PRO A 448 -30.95 14.92 -9.46
N ALA A 449 -30.30 14.94 -8.31
CA ALA A 449 -29.90 13.71 -7.61
C ALA A 449 -31.11 12.92 -7.08
N PHE A 450 -32.14 13.60 -6.57
CA PHE A 450 -33.41 12.97 -6.22
C PHE A 450 -34.07 12.29 -7.43
N LEU A 451 -34.13 12.99 -8.56
CA LEU A 451 -34.70 12.44 -9.80
C LEU A 451 -33.90 11.27 -10.33
N ALA A 452 -32.56 11.30 -10.24
CA ALA A 452 -31.71 10.17 -10.60
C ALA A 452 -32.01 8.94 -9.73
N GLY A 453 -32.16 9.14 -8.41
CA GLY A 453 -32.58 8.10 -7.48
C GLY A 453 -33.95 7.52 -7.84
N ALA A 454 -34.95 8.37 -8.03
CA ALA A 454 -36.31 7.93 -8.37
C ALA A 454 -36.36 7.20 -9.73
N ALA A 455 -35.65 7.70 -10.74
CA ALA A 455 -35.59 7.08 -12.07
C ALA A 455 -34.90 5.72 -12.05
N SER A 456 -33.96 5.50 -11.11
CA SER A 456 -33.23 4.23 -11.03
C SER A 456 -34.12 3.01 -10.82
N PHE A 457 -35.25 3.15 -10.12
CA PHE A 457 -36.23 2.06 -9.94
C PHE A 457 -36.85 1.58 -11.26
N TRP A 458 -36.92 2.45 -12.27
CA TRP A 458 -37.39 2.09 -13.62
C TRP A 458 -36.26 1.65 -14.55
N ILE A 459 -35.07 2.24 -14.41
CA ILE A 459 -33.91 1.94 -15.27
C ILE A 459 -33.31 0.57 -14.90
N PHE A 460 -33.30 0.25 -13.61
CA PHE A 460 -32.65 -0.92 -13.01
C PHE A 460 -33.65 -1.71 -12.13
N PRO A 461 -34.72 -2.28 -12.73
CA PRO A 461 -35.77 -2.97 -11.98
C PRO A 461 -35.32 -4.38 -11.55
N HIS A 462 -35.76 -4.82 -10.37
CA HIS A 462 -35.63 -6.21 -9.88
C HIS A 462 -34.18 -6.73 -9.70
N GLU A 463 -33.25 -5.82 -9.44
CA GLU A 463 -31.81 -6.05 -9.29
C GLU A 463 -31.35 -6.65 -7.94
N GLY A 464 -32.28 -7.26 -7.21
CA GLY A 464 -32.05 -7.81 -5.88
C GLY A 464 -32.28 -6.83 -4.73
N ILE A 465 -32.24 -7.37 -3.51
CA ILE A 465 -32.60 -6.66 -2.28
C ILE A 465 -31.65 -5.49 -2.01
N ARG A 466 -30.35 -5.72 -2.16
CA ARG A 466 -29.32 -4.71 -1.88
C ARG A 466 -29.42 -3.49 -2.80
N SER A 467 -29.65 -3.71 -4.10
CA SER A 467 -29.89 -2.64 -5.07
C SER A 467 -31.14 -1.84 -4.70
N THR A 468 -32.23 -2.53 -4.37
CA THR A 468 -33.51 -1.88 -3.98
C THR A 468 -33.35 -1.00 -2.74
N PHE A 469 -32.67 -1.50 -1.69
CA PHE A 469 -32.42 -0.72 -0.47
C PHE A 469 -31.48 0.47 -0.73
N LEU A 470 -30.45 0.32 -1.57
CA LEU A 470 -29.56 1.42 -1.91
C LEU A 470 -30.28 2.51 -2.73
N GLN A 471 -31.02 2.13 -3.77
CA GLN A 471 -31.86 3.03 -4.56
C GLN A 471 -32.84 3.78 -3.65
N GLY A 472 -33.47 3.07 -2.71
CA GLY A 472 -34.35 3.64 -1.69
C GLY A 472 -33.62 4.63 -0.78
N ALA A 473 -32.46 4.27 -0.25
CA ALA A 473 -31.68 5.12 0.65
C ALA A 473 -31.23 6.43 -0.05
N VAL A 474 -30.67 6.33 -1.26
CA VAL A 474 -30.24 7.50 -2.05
C VAL A 474 -31.44 8.40 -2.37
N THR A 475 -32.55 7.81 -2.82
CA THR A 475 -33.77 8.55 -3.15
C THR A 475 -34.35 9.26 -1.92
N LEU A 476 -34.49 8.55 -0.81
CA LEU A 476 -35.02 9.09 0.45
C LEU A 476 -34.11 10.19 1.02
N HIS A 477 -32.79 10.04 0.91
CA HIS A 477 -31.83 11.07 1.33
C HIS A 477 -32.08 12.39 0.59
N PHE A 478 -32.09 12.36 -0.74
CA PHE A 478 -32.28 13.58 -1.54
C PHE A 478 -33.72 14.09 -1.50
N PHE A 479 -34.73 13.22 -1.43
CA PHE A 479 -36.12 13.61 -1.20
C PHE A 479 -36.26 14.42 0.08
N LYS A 480 -35.71 13.91 1.18
CA LYS A 480 -35.70 14.59 2.48
C LYS A 480 -35.00 15.94 2.40
N ARG A 481 -33.89 16.06 1.66
CA ARG A 481 -33.21 17.35 1.45
C ARG A 481 -34.08 18.34 0.68
N VAL A 482 -34.76 17.91 -0.39
CA VAL A 482 -35.72 18.73 -1.13
C VAL A 482 -36.87 19.16 -0.22
N PHE A 483 -37.44 18.22 0.55
CA PHE A 483 -38.50 18.49 1.52
C PHE A 483 -38.08 19.55 2.55
N GLU A 484 -36.89 19.44 3.12
CA GLU A 484 -36.39 20.43 4.07
C GLU A 484 -36.22 21.81 3.46
N VAL A 485 -35.72 21.92 2.23
CA VAL A 485 -35.59 23.21 1.53
C VAL A 485 -36.95 23.88 1.33
N LEU A 486 -37.99 23.10 1.03
CA LEU A 486 -39.35 23.58 0.80
C LEU A 486 -40.06 23.97 2.09
N PHE A 487 -39.96 23.13 3.13
CA PHE A 487 -40.86 23.21 4.30
C PHE A 487 -40.17 23.57 5.62
N ILE A 488 -38.86 23.30 5.77
CA ILE A 488 -38.17 23.43 7.07
C ILE A 488 -37.22 24.64 7.08
N HIS A 489 -36.36 24.77 6.08
CA HIS A 489 -35.29 25.75 6.06
C HIS A 489 -35.80 27.19 5.83
N LYS A 490 -35.27 28.12 6.63
CA LYS A 490 -35.51 29.56 6.50
C LYS A 490 -34.26 30.28 5.97
N TYR A 491 -34.27 30.57 4.68
CA TYR A 491 -33.17 31.23 3.98
C TYR A 491 -33.29 32.75 4.01
N SER A 492 -32.15 33.43 4.05
CA SER A 492 -32.07 34.91 4.05
C SER A 492 -30.99 35.47 3.11
N GLY A 493 -30.35 34.60 2.31
CA GLY A 493 -29.22 34.94 1.44
C GLY A 493 -29.43 34.56 -0.03
N ALA A 494 -28.35 34.68 -0.79
CA ALA A 494 -28.27 34.31 -2.19
C ALA A 494 -27.07 33.37 -2.44
N MET A 495 -27.13 32.60 -3.51
CA MET A 495 -26.09 31.68 -3.96
C MET A 495 -25.64 32.08 -5.37
N LEU A 496 -24.33 32.01 -5.64
CA LEU A 496 -23.78 32.25 -6.98
C LEU A 496 -24.06 31.06 -7.89
N LEU A 497 -24.54 31.31 -9.10
CA LEU A 497 -24.81 30.26 -10.09
C LEU A 497 -23.56 29.42 -10.40
N ASP A 498 -22.39 30.06 -10.50
CA ASP A 498 -21.11 29.40 -10.75
C ASP A 498 -20.71 28.39 -9.68
N SER A 499 -21.23 28.54 -8.45
CA SER A 499 -21.06 27.53 -7.39
C SER A 499 -22.18 26.49 -7.41
N ALA A 500 -23.41 26.90 -7.77
CA ALA A 500 -24.54 26.00 -7.81
C ALA A 500 -24.38 24.89 -8.86
N LEU A 501 -23.90 25.22 -10.06
CA LEU A 501 -23.72 24.27 -11.16
C LEU A 501 -22.77 23.10 -10.83
N PRO A 502 -21.52 23.31 -10.41
CA PRO A 502 -20.61 22.20 -10.11
C PRO A 502 -21.09 21.34 -8.94
N ILE A 503 -21.75 21.92 -7.93
CA ILE A 503 -22.27 21.16 -6.79
C ILE A 503 -23.48 20.32 -7.22
N THR A 504 -24.37 20.88 -8.04
CA THR A 504 -25.50 20.15 -8.62
C THR A 504 -25.01 18.94 -9.42
N LEU A 505 -24.03 19.17 -10.29
CA LEU A 505 -23.42 18.09 -11.07
C LEU A 505 -22.75 17.05 -10.16
N SER A 506 -22.03 17.48 -9.13
CA SER A 506 -21.39 16.56 -8.18
C SER A 506 -22.41 15.69 -7.46
N TYR A 507 -23.52 16.25 -6.96
CA TYR A 507 -24.55 15.45 -6.28
C TYR A 507 -25.25 14.50 -7.23
N PHE A 508 -25.57 14.95 -8.45
CA PHE A 508 -26.14 14.09 -9.48
C PHE A 508 -25.22 12.92 -9.83
N LEU A 509 -23.95 13.21 -10.14
CA LEU A 509 -22.97 12.18 -10.50
C LEU A 509 -22.72 11.22 -9.34
N SER A 510 -22.62 11.71 -8.11
CA SER A 510 -22.45 10.84 -6.96
C SER A 510 -23.64 9.91 -6.75
N ALA A 511 -24.88 10.42 -6.81
CA ALA A 511 -26.06 9.58 -6.72
C ALA A 511 -26.11 8.53 -7.84
N ALA A 512 -25.87 8.95 -9.08
CA ALA A 512 -25.88 8.06 -10.24
C ALA A 512 -24.77 6.99 -10.17
N THR A 513 -23.55 7.36 -9.77
CA THR A 513 -22.44 6.42 -9.66
C THR A 513 -22.61 5.45 -8.49
N MET A 514 -23.21 5.84 -7.36
CA MET A 514 -23.55 4.89 -6.29
C MET A 514 -24.50 3.80 -6.78
N ILE A 515 -25.55 4.20 -7.49
CA ILE A 515 -26.56 3.29 -8.05
C ILE A 515 -25.92 2.40 -9.13
N TYR A 516 -25.16 2.99 -10.04
CA TYR A 516 -24.49 2.27 -11.12
C TYR A 516 -23.40 1.31 -10.59
N ALA A 517 -22.69 1.67 -9.53
CA ALA A 517 -21.73 0.80 -8.87
C ALA A 517 -22.40 -0.47 -8.32
N GLN A 518 -23.61 -0.33 -7.77
CA GLN A 518 -24.39 -1.46 -7.28
C GLN A 518 -24.98 -2.30 -8.41
N HIS A 519 -25.38 -1.67 -9.51
CA HIS A 519 -25.80 -2.38 -10.72
C HIS A 519 -24.71 -3.32 -11.23
N LEU A 520 -23.48 -2.81 -11.38
CA LEU A 520 -22.34 -3.61 -11.84
C LEU A 520 -21.93 -4.74 -10.88
N ALA A 521 -22.34 -4.67 -9.60
CA ALA A 521 -21.97 -5.67 -8.59
C ALA A 521 -22.90 -6.91 -8.57
N GLN A 522 -24.00 -6.93 -9.32
CA GLN A 522 -24.99 -8.02 -9.27
C GLN A 522 -24.50 -9.40 -9.67
N GLY A 523 -23.49 -9.48 -10.52
CA GLY A 523 -22.89 -10.74 -10.95
C GLY A 523 -21.76 -11.23 -10.04
N LEU A 524 -21.40 -10.45 -9.01
CA LEU A 524 -20.31 -10.77 -8.12
C LEU A 524 -20.81 -11.56 -6.90
N PRO A 525 -19.94 -12.37 -6.26
CA PRO A 525 -20.26 -13.01 -4.99
C PRO A 525 -20.70 -11.97 -3.94
N GLU A 526 -21.74 -12.29 -3.16
CA GLU A 526 -22.13 -11.45 -2.03
C GLU A 526 -20.97 -11.32 -1.03
N PRO A 527 -20.82 -10.17 -0.36
CA PRO A 527 -19.79 -9.98 0.65
C PRO A 527 -19.90 -11.05 1.76
N SER A 528 -18.74 -11.56 2.19
CA SER A 528 -18.63 -12.60 3.23
C SER A 528 -19.33 -12.22 4.56
N ILE A 529 -19.38 -10.92 4.87
CA ILE A 529 -20.12 -10.36 6.00
C ILE A 529 -21.25 -9.50 5.45
N ASN A 530 -22.50 -9.84 5.77
CA ASN A 530 -23.65 -9.07 5.33
C ASN A 530 -23.97 -7.91 6.28
N LEU A 531 -23.65 -6.68 5.85
CA LEU A 531 -23.90 -5.43 6.58
C LEU A 531 -25.18 -4.71 6.16
N LEU A 532 -26.02 -5.30 5.30
CA LEU A 532 -27.22 -4.67 4.77
C LEU A 532 -28.13 -4.13 5.88
N TYR A 533 -28.56 -4.98 6.82
CA TYR A 533 -29.50 -4.59 7.87
C TYR A 533 -28.91 -3.59 8.89
N PRO A 534 -27.67 -3.79 9.41
CA PRO A 534 -26.99 -2.75 10.18
C PRO A 534 -26.91 -1.42 9.42
N GLY A 535 -26.64 -1.47 8.12
CA GLY A 535 -26.61 -0.30 7.25
C GLY A 535 -27.94 0.44 7.18
N VAL A 536 -29.06 -0.29 7.04
CA VAL A 536 -30.41 0.29 7.08
C VAL A 536 -30.69 0.99 8.41
N VAL A 537 -30.34 0.36 9.53
CA VAL A 537 -30.54 0.97 10.86
C VAL A 537 -29.71 2.25 11.00
N LEU A 538 -28.43 2.22 10.63
CA LEU A 538 -27.54 3.40 10.65
C LEU A 538 -28.07 4.51 9.74
N PHE A 539 -28.54 4.16 8.54
CA PHE A 539 -29.14 5.12 7.61
C PHE A 539 -30.37 5.81 8.22
N LEU A 540 -31.29 5.07 8.83
CA LEU A 540 -32.48 5.63 9.46
C LEU A 540 -32.13 6.52 10.67
N VAL A 541 -31.17 6.12 11.50
CA VAL A 541 -30.66 6.94 12.61
C VAL A 541 -30.03 8.23 12.09
N GLY A 542 -29.19 8.14 11.06
CA GLY A 542 -28.58 9.30 10.42
C GLY A 542 -29.61 10.26 9.82
N MET A 543 -30.60 9.74 9.11
CA MET A 543 -31.67 10.53 8.49
C MET A 543 -32.52 11.27 9.53
N SER A 544 -33.01 10.57 10.55
CA SER A 544 -33.82 11.15 11.62
C SER A 544 -33.04 12.17 12.44
N GLY A 545 -31.81 11.85 12.82
CA GLY A 545 -30.95 12.77 13.57
C GLY A 545 -30.59 14.02 12.76
N ASN A 546 -30.28 13.87 11.47
CA ASN A 546 -29.99 15.01 10.60
C ASN A 546 -31.22 15.92 10.44
N PHE A 547 -32.40 15.34 10.19
CA PHE A 547 -33.67 16.08 10.10
C PHE A 547 -34.00 16.83 11.39
N TYR A 548 -33.90 16.15 12.54
CA TYR A 548 -34.18 16.74 13.85
C TYR A 548 -33.31 17.98 14.11
N HIS A 549 -32.01 17.90 13.83
CA HIS A 549 -31.11 19.03 14.06
C HIS A 549 -31.30 20.16 13.04
N HIS A 550 -31.69 19.88 11.79
CA HIS A 550 -32.12 20.93 10.85
C HIS A 550 -33.41 21.63 11.30
N TYR A 551 -34.36 20.89 11.85
CA TYR A 551 -35.56 21.46 12.44
C TYR A 551 -35.24 22.36 13.65
N LEU A 552 -34.31 21.96 14.53
CA LEU A 552 -33.84 22.84 15.60
C LEU A 552 -33.19 24.13 15.04
N LEU A 553 -32.35 24.01 14.01
CA LEU A 553 -31.73 25.18 13.36
C LEU A 553 -32.76 26.14 12.74
N SER A 554 -33.88 25.63 12.22
CA SER A 554 -34.93 26.49 11.64
C SER A 554 -35.73 27.26 12.68
N LYS A 555 -35.75 26.81 13.94
CA LYS A 555 -36.37 27.52 15.07
C LYS A 555 -35.57 28.74 15.53
N LEU A 556 -34.26 28.77 15.26
CA LEU A 556 -33.40 29.88 15.68
C LEU A 556 -33.72 31.19 14.95
N ARG A 557 -34.47 31.14 13.85
CA ARG A 557 -34.81 32.32 13.06
C ARG A 557 -36.31 32.62 13.14
N GLY A 558 -36.65 33.79 13.69
CA GLY A 558 -37.96 34.42 13.52
C GLY A 558 -38.18 34.92 12.09
N LYS A 559 -39.41 35.37 11.76
CA LYS A 559 -39.67 36.02 10.47
C LYS A 559 -38.86 37.32 10.37
N GLY A 560 -37.90 37.39 9.46
CA GLY A 560 -37.12 38.61 9.17
C GLY A 560 -35.81 38.79 9.96
N GLU A 561 -35.54 37.94 10.95
CA GLU A 561 -34.29 38.01 11.73
C GLU A 561 -33.09 37.55 10.90
N LYS A 562 -32.02 38.36 10.88
CA LYS A 562 -30.75 38.06 10.18
C LYS A 562 -29.58 37.77 11.13
N GLU A 563 -29.77 37.97 12.43
CA GLU A 563 -28.73 37.77 13.43
C GLU A 563 -28.42 36.29 13.63
N TYR A 564 -27.16 35.98 13.95
CA TYR A 564 -26.74 34.62 14.24
C TYR A 564 -26.93 34.33 15.72
N LYS A 565 -27.54 33.19 16.04
CA LYS A 565 -27.78 32.72 17.42
C LYS A 565 -27.04 31.40 17.64
N ILE A 566 -26.63 31.15 18.89
CA ILE A 566 -26.03 29.87 19.28
C ILE A 566 -27.16 28.81 19.35
N PRO A 567 -27.08 27.72 18.57
CA PRO A 567 -28.07 26.64 18.63
C PRO A 567 -28.05 25.95 20.01
N LYS A 568 -29.22 25.53 20.50
CA LYS A 568 -29.39 24.81 21.77
C LYS A 568 -30.37 23.64 21.61
N GLY A 569 -30.21 22.62 22.45
CA GLY A 569 -31.04 21.41 22.46
C GLY A 569 -30.54 20.32 21.51
N GLY A 570 -30.96 19.08 21.78
CA GLY A 570 -30.41 17.91 21.08
C GLY A 570 -28.92 17.75 21.35
N LEU A 571 -28.14 17.39 20.32
CA LEU A 571 -26.68 17.27 20.45
C LEU A 571 -25.94 18.62 20.31
N PHE A 572 -26.65 19.74 20.14
CA PHE A 572 -25.99 21.07 20.07
C PHE A 572 -25.30 21.47 21.37
N ASP A 573 -25.67 20.85 22.49
CA ASP A 573 -25.01 21.09 23.78
C ASP A 573 -23.64 20.42 23.89
N PHE A 574 -23.34 19.45 23.01
CA PHE A 574 -22.05 18.75 22.98
C PHE A 574 -21.20 19.12 21.76
N VAL A 575 -21.83 19.34 20.60
CA VAL A 575 -21.14 19.59 19.33
C VAL A 575 -21.80 20.71 18.53
N ILE A 576 -21.02 21.46 17.75
CA ILE A 576 -21.53 22.62 17.00
C ILE A 576 -22.27 22.22 15.72
N CYS A 577 -21.93 21.06 15.15
CA CYS A 577 -22.47 20.56 13.89
C CYS A 577 -23.05 19.14 14.00
N PRO A 578 -24.02 18.87 14.90
CA PRO A 578 -24.63 17.54 15.04
C PRO A 578 -25.33 17.09 13.75
N HIS A 579 -25.90 18.01 12.99
CA HIS A 579 -26.46 17.70 11.67
C HIS A 579 -25.41 17.10 10.73
N TYR A 580 -24.16 17.59 10.73
CA TYR A 580 -23.08 16.97 9.95
C TYR A 580 -22.69 15.59 10.48
N LEU A 581 -22.68 15.39 11.80
CA LEU A 581 -22.43 14.09 12.41
C LEU A 581 -23.46 13.04 11.94
N PHE A 582 -24.75 13.39 12.00
CA PHE A 582 -25.81 12.49 11.55
C PHE A 582 -25.84 12.30 10.03
N GLU A 583 -25.35 13.27 9.25
CA GLU A 583 -25.15 13.08 7.81
C GLU A 583 -24.06 12.05 7.51
N ILE A 584 -22.95 12.08 8.26
CA ILE A 584 -21.89 11.07 8.17
C ILE A 584 -22.43 9.69 8.55
N ILE A 585 -23.16 9.57 9.66
CA ILE A 585 -23.79 8.30 10.08
C ILE A 585 -24.72 7.77 8.99
N GLY A 586 -25.49 8.65 8.34
CA GLY A 586 -26.35 8.28 7.21
C GLY A 586 -25.55 7.68 6.05
N PHE A 587 -24.45 8.31 5.65
CA PHE A 587 -23.59 7.81 4.56
C PHE A 587 -22.78 6.55 4.93
N ILE A 588 -22.41 6.37 6.20
CA ILE A 588 -21.91 5.08 6.69
C ILE A 588 -22.98 4.00 6.49
N GLY A 589 -24.24 4.30 6.83
CA GLY A 589 -25.36 3.42 6.54
C GLY A 589 -25.51 3.08 5.06
N VAL A 590 -25.41 4.07 4.17
CA VAL A 590 -25.42 3.86 2.70
C VAL A 590 -24.27 2.96 2.25
N SER A 591 -23.07 3.14 2.80
CA SER A 591 -21.92 2.28 2.50
C SER A 591 -22.15 0.85 2.95
N PHE A 592 -22.74 0.64 4.13
CA PHE A 592 -23.05 -0.70 4.65
C PHE A 592 -24.19 -1.37 3.89
N ILE A 593 -25.15 -0.60 3.38
CA ILE A 593 -26.18 -1.12 2.47
C ILE A 593 -25.53 -1.59 1.18
N SER A 594 -24.71 -0.77 0.54
CA SER A 594 -24.14 -1.10 -0.77
C SER A 594 -23.03 -2.15 -0.70
N GLN A 595 -22.18 -2.09 0.32
CA GLN A 595 -20.92 -2.84 0.42
C GLN A 595 -20.10 -2.80 -0.88
N THR A 596 -19.98 -1.60 -1.46
CA THR A 596 -19.18 -1.34 -2.66
C THR A 596 -18.16 -0.23 -2.41
N LEU A 597 -17.03 -0.27 -3.12
CA LEU A 597 -15.92 0.66 -2.91
C LEU A 597 -16.30 2.14 -3.11
N TYR A 598 -17.20 2.44 -4.06
CA TYR A 598 -17.54 3.82 -4.39
C TYR A 598 -18.31 4.54 -3.27
N PRO A 599 -19.46 4.04 -2.76
CA PRO A 599 -20.14 4.64 -1.61
C PRO A 599 -19.26 4.73 -0.36
N PHE A 600 -18.39 3.75 -0.11
CA PHE A 600 -17.41 3.80 0.99
C PHE A 600 -16.42 4.97 0.82
N SER A 601 -15.80 5.07 -0.36
CA SER A 601 -14.85 6.14 -0.68
C SER A 601 -15.50 7.53 -0.63
N PHE A 602 -16.73 7.65 -1.14
CA PHE A 602 -17.53 8.87 -1.06
C PHE A 602 -17.82 9.25 0.40
N THR A 603 -18.16 8.27 1.25
CA THR A 603 -18.43 8.49 2.68
C THR A 603 -17.20 8.98 3.43
N LEU A 604 -16.04 8.39 3.16
CA LEU A 604 -14.78 8.82 3.75
C LEU A 604 -14.43 10.25 3.32
N GLY A 605 -14.55 10.55 2.03
CA GLY A 605 -14.35 11.91 1.50
C GLY A 605 -15.32 12.93 2.13
N THR A 606 -16.61 12.57 2.21
CA THR A 606 -17.65 13.42 2.81
C THR A 606 -17.38 13.67 4.29
N THR A 607 -16.88 12.66 5.00
CA THR A 607 -16.47 12.79 6.41
C THR A 607 -15.37 13.84 6.56
N LEU A 608 -14.30 13.75 5.76
CA LEU A 608 -13.22 14.75 5.77
C LEU A 608 -13.71 16.16 5.43
N TYR A 609 -14.59 16.27 4.43
CA TYR A 609 -15.21 17.53 4.07
C TYR A 609 -15.99 18.14 5.25
N LEU A 610 -16.90 17.36 5.86
CA LEU A 610 -17.75 17.83 6.95
C LEU A 610 -16.97 18.07 8.26
N MET A 611 -15.89 17.33 8.51
CA MET A 611 -14.94 17.62 9.58
C MET A 611 -14.25 18.97 9.38
N GLY A 612 -13.75 19.26 8.18
CA GLY A 612 -13.17 20.57 7.88
C GLY A 612 -14.18 21.71 8.05
N ARG A 613 -15.43 21.50 7.59
CA ARG A 613 -16.54 22.46 7.71
C ARG A 613 -16.96 22.71 9.15
N SER A 614 -17.04 21.67 9.98
CA SER A 614 -17.39 21.77 11.39
C SER A 614 -16.29 22.48 12.19
N TYR A 615 -15.02 22.20 11.90
CA TYR A 615 -13.89 22.92 12.47
C TYR A 615 -13.91 24.42 12.15
N ALA A 616 -14.06 24.77 10.87
CA ALA A 616 -14.21 26.16 10.44
C ALA A 616 -15.41 26.84 11.10
N THR A 617 -16.50 26.10 11.27
CA THR A 617 -17.69 26.58 11.99
C THR A 617 -17.40 26.87 13.45
N ARG A 618 -16.75 25.95 14.16
CA ARG A 618 -16.38 26.16 15.56
C ARG A 618 -15.46 27.37 15.73
N ARG A 619 -14.42 27.49 14.91
CA ARG A 619 -13.50 28.64 14.88
C ARG A 619 -14.25 29.96 14.71
N TRP A 620 -15.20 30.00 13.78
CA TRP A 620 -16.00 31.20 13.55
C TRP A 620 -16.91 31.55 14.73
N TYR A 621 -17.58 30.57 15.36
CA TYR A 621 -18.40 30.82 16.55
C TYR A 621 -17.56 31.36 17.71
N LEU A 622 -16.39 30.77 17.98
CA LEU A 622 -15.44 31.25 19.00
C LEU A 622 -14.96 32.68 18.73
N SER A 623 -14.83 33.08 17.45
CA SER A 623 -14.44 34.45 17.10
C SER A 623 -15.58 35.45 17.14
N LYS A 624 -16.84 34.99 17.12
CA LYS A 624 -18.02 35.84 16.97
C LYS A 624 -18.75 36.08 18.28
N PHE A 625 -18.79 35.09 19.16
CA PHE A 625 -19.49 35.17 20.44
C PHE A 625 -18.46 35.11 21.57
N GLU A 626 -18.35 36.18 22.35
CA GLU A 626 -17.41 36.26 23.48
C GLU A 626 -17.67 35.16 24.51
N ASP A 627 -18.95 34.87 24.80
CA ASP A 627 -19.38 33.86 25.79
C ASP A 627 -19.62 32.46 25.19
N PHE A 628 -18.98 32.10 24.07
CA PHE A 628 -19.19 30.77 23.49
C PHE A 628 -18.60 29.66 24.38
N PRO A 629 -19.36 28.60 24.72
CA PRO A 629 -18.85 27.51 25.56
C PRO A 629 -17.67 26.79 24.91
N LYS A 630 -16.50 26.82 25.56
CA LYS A 630 -15.26 26.24 25.01
C LYS A 630 -15.31 24.71 24.93
N ASP A 631 -16.11 24.08 25.79
CA ASP A 631 -16.24 22.62 25.87
C ASP A 631 -17.06 22.01 24.73
N VAL A 632 -17.87 22.82 24.04
CA VAL A 632 -18.60 22.39 22.85
C VAL A 632 -17.60 22.08 21.73
N LYS A 633 -17.64 20.83 21.26
CA LYS A 633 -16.75 20.28 20.25
C LYS A 633 -17.26 20.57 18.83
N ALA A 634 -16.45 20.33 17.81
CA ALA A 634 -16.80 20.65 16.42
C ALA A 634 -17.85 19.68 15.85
N LEU A 635 -17.69 18.38 16.06
CA LEU A 635 -18.45 17.34 15.38
C LEU A 635 -18.67 16.08 16.20
N ILE A 636 -17.64 15.59 16.91
CA ILE A 636 -17.70 14.33 17.67
C ILE A 636 -17.77 14.68 19.16
N PRO A 637 -18.85 14.30 19.87
CA PRO A 637 -19.01 14.61 21.29
C PRO A 637 -17.78 14.21 22.09
N PHE A 638 -17.32 15.10 22.96
CA PHE A 638 -16.16 14.93 23.85
C PHE A 638 -14.78 14.77 23.17
N VAL A 639 -14.73 14.50 21.86
CA VAL A 639 -13.49 14.21 21.12
C VAL A 639 -13.05 15.38 20.23
N PHE A 640 -13.86 15.75 19.23
CA PHE A 640 -13.45 16.67 18.15
C PHE A 640 -14.46 17.76 17.90
#